data_AF-A0AAU9DAF1-F1
#
_entry.id   AF-A0AAU9DAF1-F1
#
_cell.length_a   1.000
_cell.length_b   1.000
_cell.length_c   1.000
_cell.angle_alpha   90.00
_cell.angle_beta   90.00
_cell.angle_gamma   90.00
#
_symmetry.space_group_name_H-M   'P 1'
#
loop_
_entity.id
_entity.type
_entity.pdbx_description
1 polymer ?
#
loop_
_entity_poly.entity_id
_entity_poly.type
_entity_poly.pdbx_seq_one_letter_code
_entity_poly.pdbx_strand_id
1 'polypeptide(L)'
;MMKRLIFLFMAVLGYTMTWAQTAYETEEMLDISYYNDNTSDSAFTKLNIVLPKGIDNPPVLMWLGGGAWAYVDRHKQMGFCRNLAKSGIAVISVGHRLSPALLPGRPKRETGIQHPEHIKDAAKAFDWILKNGARYSIDTNNIFVGGYSCGAHLSALLAADKKYLNELNLDTKNIRGIIPLAGAYDIPRYKKLLAEADSSYITNHINPVFGKTHQEHLDASPTTHAANLTLPILLMNERDTYVYNGNFEEEILKTGNRDFQVINLYDHTHFSLWKELSADRPSVNRNLIADFIGKYIVKSTEQWRGFADKFADQYQSFELPPLSLSYIDNLKAIRKNEDLAKQESFFRNAQRELTAYKPEELPKQDWLDYQIVRYQTVMNLNRISLEKRWNKQKIDSISDKGIYTLPMGKEWYTYFLKTWIDIKVQPDQLYEFGLAEIERVKGKIKTIQEKSGMDSAAFEKHIQDKSFFYTDVRKVQKAFEKAQKRIDKQASKLFPFMDKVKTVGIKKGENPALAKVPAFYNPYSKIFYYNYFDRPYNKRQIGWTYAHEGVPGHHYQISLDQSLPRSKVLKSFECLGYVEGYAAYVEEIGNELGAYQDIYDELGKWEWDLIRSVRVPLDVALNYYGWSDEEALRFWQKHIKGKDDIARREIARMKRWPAQVITYKYGGNKILEWKKEAMKRSDFNLKEFHTKILENGSIPFAILEELMFSEKRAL
;
A
#
# COMPACT_ATOMS: atom_id res chain seq x y z
N MET A 1 7.10 -46.53 -22.95
CA MET A 1 7.94 -45.78 -22.00
C MET A 1 7.36 -44.37 -21.85
N MET A 2 6.44 -44.17 -20.90
CA MET A 2 5.83 -42.86 -20.59
C MET A 2 6.58 -42.18 -19.44
N LYS A 3 6.76 -40.85 -19.50
CA LYS A 3 6.57 -39.88 -18.39
C LYS A 3 7.26 -38.54 -18.72
N ARG A 4 6.46 -37.49 -18.91
CA ARG A 4 6.42 -36.31 -18.01
C ARG A 4 5.23 -35.40 -18.37
N LEU A 5 4.16 -35.58 -17.59
CA LEU A 5 3.14 -34.56 -17.32
C LEU A 5 3.77 -33.37 -16.57
N ILE A 6 2.96 -32.32 -16.28
CA ILE A 6 3.26 -30.98 -15.71
C ILE A 6 3.26 -29.95 -16.85
N PHE A 7 2.47 -28.85 -16.90
CA PHE A 7 1.57 -28.15 -15.95
C PHE A 7 0.47 -27.42 -16.80
N LEU A 8 -0.64 -26.83 -16.32
CA LEU A 8 -1.34 -26.76 -15.02
C LEU A 8 -2.80 -26.31 -15.30
N PHE A 9 -3.82 -26.92 -14.69
CA PHE A 9 -5.22 -26.49 -14.84
C PHE A 9 -5.53 -25.35 -13.84
N MET A 10 -5.54 -24.09 -14.29
CA MET A 10 -6.05 -22.98 -13.48
C MET A 10 -7.54 -22.81 -13.74
N ALA A 11 -8.36 -23.48 -12.94
CA ALA A 11 -9.76 -23.12 -12.80
C ALA A 11 -9.85 -21.78 -12.06
N VAL A 12 -9.90 -20.68 -12.82
CA VAL A 12 -10.20 -19.34 -12.29
C VAL A 12 -11.69 -19.29 -11.96
N LEU A 13 -12.06 -19.88 -10.82
CA LEU A 13 -13.28 -19.53 -10.09
C LEU A 13 -13.08 -18.17 -9.40
N GLY A 14 -12.85 -17.14 -10.24
CA GLY A 14 -12.91 -15.77 -9.82
C GLY A 14 -14.36 -15.41 -9.57
N TYR A 15 -14.70 -15.10 -8.32
CA TYR A 15 -15.92 -14.34 -8.03
C TYR A 15 -15.78 -12.96 -8.67
N THR A 16 -16.27 -12.80 -9.90
CA THR A 16 -16.40 -11.50 -10.56
C THR A 16 -17.41 -10.68 -9.76
N MET A 17 -16.93 -9.62 -9.11
CA MET A 17 -17.78 -8.65 -8.43
C MET A 17 -18.66 -7.96 -9.46
N THR A 18 -19.98 -8.07 -9.30
CA THR A 18 -20.93 -7.28 -10.08
C THR A 18 -20.92 -5.84 -9.57
N TRP A 19 -20.42 -4.91 -10.38
CA TRP A 19 -20.43 -3.48 -10.06
C TRP A 19 -21.87 -2.91 -9.98
N ALA A 20 -22.81 -3.56 -10.68
CA ALA A 20 -24.24 -3.25 -10.61
C ALA A 20 -24.97 -3.97 -9.45
N GLN A 21 -25.00 -3.35 -8.26
CA GLN A 21 -25.93 -3.72 -7.17
C GLN A 21 -27.09 -2.72 -6.98
N THR A 22 -27.08 -1.58 -7.67
CA THR A 22 -28.16 -0.58 -7.63
C THR A 22 -28.31 0.03 -9.02
N ALA A 23 -29.54 0.14 -9.52
CA ALA A 23 -29.83 0.76 -10.81
C ALA A 23 -30.27 2.21 -10.59
N TYR A 24 -29.49 3.15 -11.10
CA TYR A 24 -29.75 4.59 -10.96
C TYR A 24 -30.75 5.07 -12.01
N GLU A 25 -31.57 6.08 -11.66
CA GLU A 25 -32.27 6.88 -12.68
C GLU A 25 -31.27 7.65 -13.53
N THR A 26 -31.67 8.05 -14.74
CA THR A 26 -30.81 8.81 -15.66
C THR A 26 -31.40 10.17 -16.02
N GLU A 27 -30.53 11.15 -16.23
CA GLU A 27 -30.83 12.45 -16.83
C GLU A 27 -30.15 12.56 -18.20
N GLU A 28 -30.81 13.17 -19.20
CA GLU A 28 -30.29 13.34 -20.55
C GLU A 28 -30.16 14.82 -20.93
N MET A 29 -29.03 15.19 -21.53
CA MET A 29 -28.81 16.49 -22.17
C MET A 29 -28.42 16.26 -23.63
N LEU A 30 -29.10 16.92 -24.57
CA LEU A 30 -29.01 16.60 -26.00
C LEU A 30 -28.38 17.73 -26.82
N ASP A 31 -27.73 17.36 -27.93
CA ASP A 31 -27.33 18.26 -29.02
C ASP A 31 -26.43 19.45 -28.64
N ILE A 32 -25.57 19.23 -27.64
CA ILE A 32 -24.53 20.15 -27.19
C ILE A 32 -23.41 20.21 -28.24
N SER A 33 -23.03 21.40 -28.70
CA SER A 33 -21.88 21.58 -29.61
C SER A 33 -20.56 21.38 -28.87
N TYR A 34 -19.63 20.64 -29.49
CA TYR A 34 -18.23 20.60 -29.04
C TYR A 34 -17.27 21.41 -29.93
N TYR A 35 -17.81 22.15 -30.91
CA TYR A 35 -17.09 23.17 -31.68
C TYR A 35 -17.47 24.57 -31.17
N ASN A 36 -16.48 25.47 -31.08
CA ASN A 36 -16.65 26.86 -30.59
C ASN A 36 -17.27 27.81 -31.63
N ASP A 37 -17.23 27.46 -32.91
CA ASP A 37 -17.60 28.36 -34.00
C ASP A 37 -19.03 28.09 -34.50
N ASN A 38 -19.81 29.16 -34.68
CA ASN A 38 -21.16 29.14 -35.30
C ASN A 38 -21.14 28.75 -36.80
N THR A 39 -19.98 28.37 -37.34
CA THR A 39 -19.78 27.94 -38.73
C THR A 39 -19.72 26.41 -38.89
N SER A 40 -19.93 25.63 -37.83
CA SER A 40 -19.97 24.17 -37.95
C SER A 40 -21.22 23.69 -38.68
N ASP A 41 -21.04 23.04 -39.83
CA ASP A 41 -22.13 22.44 -40.59
C ASP A 41 -22.69 21.20 -39.85
N SER A 42 -24.03 21.11 -39.85
CA SER A 42 -24.83 19.92 -39.59
C SER A 42 -24.81 19.31 -38.18
N ALA A 43 -25.77 18.42 -37.92
CA ALA A 43 -25.99 17.75 -36.64
C ALA A 43 -24.86 16.80 -36.18
N PHE A 44 -23.73 16.71 -36.89
CA PHE A 44 -22.67 15.73 -36.61
C PHE A 44 -21.63 16.20 -35.58
N THR A 45 -21.34 17.50 -35.47
CA THR A 45 -20.35 18.10 -34.53
C THR A 45 -20.88 18.35 -33.11
N LYS A 46 -21.82 17.51 -32.67
CA LYS A 46 -22.51 17.60 -31.38
C LYS A 46 -22.38 16.31 -30.57
N LEU A 47 -22.66 16.41 -29.27
CA LEU A 47 -22.72 15.30 -28.32
C LEU A 47 -24.02 15.31 -27.50
N ASN A 48 -24.37 14.14 -26.97
CA ASN A 48 -25.45 13.97 -25.98
C ASN A 48 -24.83 13.39 -24.71
N ILE A 49 -25.20 13.92 -23.54
CA ILE A 49 -24.74 13.47 -22.22
C ILE A 49 -25.87 12.69 -21.54
N VAL A 50 -25.55 11.56 -20.94
CA VAL A 50 -26.43 10.85 -20.01
C VAL A 50 -25.73 10.73 -18.66
N LEU A 51 -26.38 11.21 -17.59
CA LEU A 51 -25.85 11.17 -16.23
C LEU A 51 -26.67 10.20 -15.35
N PRO A 52 -26.04 9.43 -14.44
CA PRO A 52 -26.73 8.79 -13.32
C PRO A 52 -27.16 9.85 -12.29
N LYS A 53 -28.45 9.89 -11.95
CA LYS A 53 -28.96 10.79 -10.89
C LYS A 53 -28.45 10.36 -9.52
N GLY A 54 -28.08 11.33 -8.69
CA GLY A 54 -27.67 11.09 -7.30
C GLY A 54 -26.27 10.52 -7.13
N ILE A 55 -25.43 10.55 -8.17
CA ILE A 55 -23.99 10.33 -8.07
C ILE A 55 -23.29 11.65 -8.37
N ASP A 56 -22.52 12.15 -7.41
CA ASP A 56 -21.65 13.31 -7.62
C ASP A 56 -20.40 12.88 -8.38
N ASN A 57 -20.12 13.51 -9.53
CA ASN A 57 -18.92 13.26 -10.35
C ASN A 57 -18.70 11.77 -10.69
N PRO A 58 -19.62 11.10 -11.40
CA PRO A 58 -19.40 9.75 -11.92
C PRO A 58 -18.22 9.71 -12.92
N PRO A 59 -17.54 8.55 -13.04
CA PRO A 59 -16.62 8.29 -14.15
C PRO A 59 -17.38 8.33 -15.48
N VAL A 60 -16.69 8.62 -16.58
CA VAL A 60 -17.33 8.87 -17.88
C VAL A 60 -16.83 7.96 -18.99
N LEU A 61 -17.76 7.40 -19.76
CA LEU A 61 -17.49 6.78 -21.05
C LEU A 61 -17.80 7.77 -22.17
N MET A 62 -16.76 8.26 -22.85
CA MET A 62 -16.91 8.84 -24.18
C MET A 62 -17.24 7.70 -25.16
N TRP A 63 -18.42 7.77 -25.79
CA TRP A 63 -18.95 6.72 -26.66
C TRP A 63 -19.04 7.16 -28.12
N LEU A 64 -18.34 6.45 -28.99
CA LEU A 64 -18.37 6.65 -30.43
C LEU A 64 -19.26 5.61 -31.11
N GLY A 65 -20.32 6.07 -31.78
CA GLY A 65 -21.29 5.21 -32.44
C GLY A 65 -20.78 4.54 -33.73
N GLY A 66 -21.44 3.45 -34.12
CA GLY A 66 -21.16 2.68 -35.34
C GLY A 66 -21.97 3.09 -36.56
N GLY A 67 -21.46 2.72 -37.74
CA GLY A 67 -22.07 2.98 -39.05
C GLY A 67 -21.05 3.18 -40.18
N ALA A 68 -19.91 2.48 -40.12
CA ALA A 68 -18.87 2.43 -41.15
C ALA A 68 -18.44 3.82 -41.70
N TRP A 69 -18.23 4.80 -40.82
CA TRP A 69 -17.85 6.21 -41.11
C TRP A 69 -18.81 6.98 -42.05
N ALA A 70 -19.82 6.33 -42.63
CA ALA A 70 -20.85 6.90 -43.51
C ALA A 70 -22.14 7.26 -42.76
N TYR A 71 -22.33 6.72 -41.56
CA TYR A 71 -23.49 6.95 -40.71
C TYR A 71 -23.09 7.00 -39.22
N VAL A 72 -23.66 7.95 -38.49
CA VAL A 72 -23.78 7.92 -37.03
C VAL A 72 -25.02 8.71 -36.63
N ASP A 73 -25.68 8.30 -35.55
CA ASP A 73 -26.92 8.92 -35.06
C ASP A 73 -26.95 8.80 -33.54
N ARG A 74 -26.62 9.89 -32.86
CA ARG A 74 -26.49 9.94 -31.39
C ARG A 74 -27.80 9.57 -30.69
N HIS A 75 -28.95 9.98 -31.24
CA HIS A 75 -30.26 9.69 -30.66
C HIS A 75 -30.55 8.18 -30.65
N LYS A 76 -30.07 7.45 -31.67
CA LYS A 76 -30.16 5.98 -31.69
C LYS A 76 -29.12 5.28 -30.80
N GLN A 77 -28.06 5.97 -30.36
CA GLN A 77 -27.14 5.44 -29.34
C GLN A 77 -27.73 5.52 -27.92
N MET A 78 -28.75 6.37 -27.67
CA MET A 78 -29.22 6.69 -26.31
C MET A 78 -29.74 5.47 -25.52
N GLY A 79 -30.21 4.41 -26.20
CA GLY A 79 -30.58 3.15 -25.55
C GLY A 79 -29.40 2.51 -24.79
N PHE A 80 -28.23 2.42 -25.45
CA PHE A 80 -27.01 1.97 -24.78
C PHE A 80 -26.57 2.95 -23.69
N CYS A 81 -26.57 4.26 -23.99
CA CYS A 81 -26.09 5.29 -23.08
C CYS A 81 -26.89 5.31 -21.76
N ARG A 82 -28.22 5.29 -21.81
CA ARG A 82 -29.09 5.13 -20.63
C ARG A 82 -28.81 3.84 -19.88
N ASN A 83 -28.78 2.72 -20.59
CA ASN A 83 -28.72 1.42 -19.93
C ASN A 83 -27.35 1.11 -19.31
N LEU A 84 -26.27 1.78 -19.73
CA LEU A 84 -25.00 1.79 -19.04
C LEU A 84 -24.96 2.86 -17.93
N ALA A 85 -25.58 4.03 -18.13
CA ALA A 85 -25.63 5.06 -17.10
C ALA A 85 -26.39 4.62 -15.85
N LYS A 86 -27.40 3.74 -15.98
CA LYS A 86 -28.04 3.03 -14.86
C LYS A 86 -27.04 2.30 -13.93
N SER A 87 -25.84 1.97 -14.38
CA SER A 87 -24.78 1.36 -13.56
C SER A 87 -23.95 2.37 -12.75
N GLY A 88 -24.14 3.68 -12.93
CA GLY A 88 -23.40 4.73 -12.21
C GLY A 88 -22.25 5.37 -13.02
N ILE A 89 -22.33 5.34 -14.35
CA ILE A 89 -21.34 5.90 -15.28
C ILE A 89 -21.98 7.02 -16.09
N ALA A 90 -21.34 8.18 -16.22
CA ALA A 90 -21.76 9.15 -17.22
C ALA A 90 -21.44 8.62 -18.63
N VAL A 91 -22.35 8.76 -19.60
CA VAL A 91 -22.08 8.35 -20.98
C VAL A 91 -22.26 9.54 -21.92
N ILE A 92 -21.20 9.88 -22.65
CA ILE A 92 -21.22 10.98 -23.62
C ILE A 92 -21.20 10.38 -25.02
N SER A 93 -22.36 10.36 -25.68
CA SER A 93 -22.53 9.93 -27.06
C SER A 93 -22.02 11.00 -28.01
N VAL A 94 -20.92 10.73 -28.71
CA VAL A 94 -20.23 11.68 -29.60
C VAL A 94 -20.55 11.39 -31.06
N GLY A 95 -21.02 12.42 -31.77
CA GLY A 95 -21.09 12.41 -33.23
C GLY A 95 -19.77 12.91 -33.85
N HIS A 96 -19.52 12.55 -35.10
CA HIS A 96 -18.38 13.00 -35.90
C HIS A 96 -18.85 13.21 -37.34
N ARG A 97 -18.20 14.10 -38.10
CA ARG A 97 -18.50 14.31 -39.54
C ARG A 97 -18.31 12.99 -40.30
N LEU A 98 -19.04 12.80 -41.40
CA LEU A 98 -19.17 11.50 -42.08
C LEU A 98 -18.62 11.52 -43.51
N SER A 99 -18.13 10.36 -43.96
CA SER A 99 -17.63 10.11 -45.32
C SER A 99 -18.73 10.01 -46.38
N PRO A 100 -18.45 10.31 -47.66
CA PRO A 100 -19.33 10.02 -48.79
C PRO A 100 -19.20 8.55 -49.23
N ALA A 101 -19.25 7.65 -48.26
CA ALA A 101 -19.01 6.21 -48.43
C ALA A 101 -20.31 5.41 -48.54
N LEU A 102 -20.24 4.27 -49.23
CA LEU A 102 -21.33 3.31 -49.32
C LEU A 102 -21.49 2.57 -47.98
N LEU A 103 -22.74 2.49 -47.54
CA LEU A 103 -23.21 1.63 -46.46
C LEU A 103 -24.48 0.92 -46.95
N PRO A 104 -24.48 -0.41 -47.10
CA PRO A 104 -25.65 -1.16 -47.59
C PRO A 104 -26.93 -0.81 -46.83
N GLY A 105 -28.03 -0.63 -47.58
CA GLY A 105 -29.32 -0.22 -47.02
C GLY A 105 -29.46 1.27 -46.68
N ARG A 106 -28.50 2.14 -47.06
CA ARG A 106 -28.63 3.60 -46.93
C ARG A 106 -28.22 4.35 -48.21
N PRO A 107 -28.80 5.54 -48.48
CA PRO A 107 -28.31 6.43 -49.52
C PRO A 107 -26.85 6.84 -49.26
N LYS A 108 -26.02 6.79 -50.32
CA LYS A 108 -24.65 7.33 -50.29
C LYS A 108 -24.71 8.85 -50.20
N ARG A 109 -23.89 9.47 -49.35
CA ARG A 109 -23.79 10.95 -49.27
C ARG A 109 -23.04 11.48 -50.49
N GLU A 110 -23.47 12.60 -51.04
CA GLU A 110 -22.77 13.28 -52.15
C GLU A 110 -21.47 13.93 -51.68
N THR A 111 -21.48 14.48 -50.46
CA THR A 111 -20.34 15.16 -49.83
C THR A 111 -20.03 14.55 -48.46
N GLY A 112 -18.81 14.77 -47.99
CA GLY A 112 -18.34 14.27 -46.70
C GLY A 112 -16.85 14.54 -46.48
N ILE A 113 -16.32 13.97 -45.40
CA ILE A 113 -14.90 14.08 -45.04
C ILE A 113 -14.17 12.74 -45.23
N GLN A 114 -12.83 12.77 -45.32
CA GLN A 114 -11.97 11.59 -45.31
C GLN A 114 -11.21 11.53 -43.95
N HIS A 115 -10.69 10.36 -43.57
CA HIS A 115 -9.62 10.27 -42.58
C HIS A 115 -8.45 11.20 -42.99
N PRO A 116 -7.85 11.99 -42.07
CA PRO A 116 -7.96 11.93 -40.60
C PRO A 116 -9.05 12.81 -39.94
N GLU A 117 -9.93 13.46 -40.69
CA GLU A 117 -10.86 14.44 -40.09
C GLU A 117 -11.85 13.82 -39.08
N HIS A 118 -12.22 12.54 -39.25
CA HIS A 118 -13.06 11.79 -38.31
C HIS A 118 -12.41 11.63 -36.91
N ILE A 119 -11.10 11.37 -36.87
CA ILE A 119 -10.36 11.17 -35.60
C ILE A 119 -10.03 12.51 -34.95
N LYS A 120 -9.82 13.58 -35.73
CA LYS A 120 -9.75 14.94 -35.21
C LYS A 120 -11.06 15.41 -34.57
N ASP A 121 -12.22 15.03 -35.12
CA ASP A 121 -13.51 15.30 -34.48
C ASP A 121 -13.64 14.59 -33.12
N ALA A 122 -13.22 13.32 -33.04
CA ALA A 122 -13.18 12.58 -31.77
C ALA A 122 -12.18 13.22 -30.77
N ALA A 123 -11.00 13.64 -31.21
CA ALA A 123 -10.02 14.33 -30.36
C ALA A 123 -10.55 15.68 -29.83
N LYS A 124 -11.25 16.46 -30.66
CA LYS A 124 -11.92 17.71 -30.23
C LYS A 124 -13.06 17.46 -29.24
N ALA A 125 -13.84 16.40 -29.44
CA ALA A 125 -14.87 16.02 -28.46
C ALA A 125 -14.23 15.61 -27.13
N PHE A 126 -13.12 14.87 -27.14
CA PHE A 126 -12.36 14.51 -25.93
C PHE A 126 -11.80 15.74 -25.20
N ASP A 127 -11.21 16.70 -25.94
CA ASP A 127 -10.77 18.00 -25.42
C ASP A 127 -11.90 18.79 -24.77
N TRP A 128 -13.07 18.83 -25.43
CA TRP A 128 -14.26 19.47 -24.89
C TRP A 128 -14.72 18.82 -23.57
N ILE A 129 -14.68 17.49 -23.48
CA ILE A 129 -15.05 16.76 -22.25
C ILE A 129 -14.11 17.11 -21.10
N LEU A 130 -12.79 17.14 -21.34
CA LEU A 130 -11.81 17.57 -20.33
C LEU A 130 -12.06 19.02 -19.86
N LYS A 131 -12.34 19.94 -20.79
CA LYS A 131 -12.52 21.37 -20.49
C LYS A 131 -13.87 21.73 -19.87
N ASN A 132 -14.93 20.95 -20.15
CA ASN A 132 -16.30 21.28 -19.76
C ASN A 132 -16.95 20.28 -18.80
N GLY A 133 -16.44 19.04 -18.67
CA GLY A 133 -17.09 17.96 -17.90
C GLY A 133 -17.44 18.34 -16.46
N ALA A 134 -16.58 19.10 -15.78
CA ALA A 134 -16.84 19.60 -14.43
C ALA A 134 -18.10 20.49 -14.32
N ARG A 135 -18.50 21.19 -15.41
CA ARG A 135 -19.74 21.99 -15.46
C ARG A 135 -21.01 21.13 -15.49
N TYR A 136 -20.86 19.86 -15.87
CA TYR A 136 -21.91 18.85 -15.94
C TYR A 136 -21.79 17.82 -14.82
N SER A 137 -21.01 18.13 -13.76
CA SER A 137 -20.72 17.22 -12.65
C SER A 137 -20.14 15.87 -13.10
N ILE A 138 -19.15 15.89 -14.00
CA ILE A 138 -18.48 14.69 -14.53
C ILE A 138 -17.03 14.62 -14.05
N ASP A 139 -16.59 13.43 -13.62
CA ASP A 139 -15.19 13.21 -13.24
C ASP A 139 -14.26 13.10 -14.46
N THR A 140 -13.61 14.21 -14.76
CA THR A 140 -12.63 14.35 -15.85
C THR A 140 -11.29 13.65 -15.59
N ASN A 141 -11.07 13.07 -14.40
CA ASN A 141 -9.91 12.21 -14.13
C ASN A 141 -10.16 10.75 -14.55
N ASN A 142 -11.44 10.36 -14.76
CA ASN A 142 -11.86 9.00 -15.06
C ASN A 142 -12.60 8.92 -16.40
N ILE A 143 -11.96 9.42 -17.45
CA ILE A 143 -12.46 9.36 -18.83
C ILE A 143 -12.02 8.05 -19.49
N PHE A 144 -12.98 7.21 -19.83
CA PHE A 144 -12.81 6.03 -20.68
C PHE A 144 -13.26 6.36 -22.10
N VAL A 145 -12.59 5.80 -23.11
CA VAL A 145 -12.98 6.02 -24.52
C VAL A 145 -13.38 4.69 -25.15
N GLY A 146 -14.64 4.57 -25.51
CA GLY A 146 -15.21 3.38 -26.12
C GLY A 146 -15.96 3.68 -27.40
N GLY A 147 -16.27 2.63 -28.13
CA GLY A 147 -17.11 2.75 -29.30
C GLY A 147 -17.41 1.41 -29.93
N TYR A 148 -18.26 1.44 -30.94
CA TYR A 148 -18.73 0.25 -31.63
C TYR A 148 -18.52 0.38 -33.15
N SER A 149 -18.08 -0.69 -33.82
CA SER A 149 -17.81 -0.70 -35.27
C SER A 149 -16.80 0.40 -35.66
N CYS A 150 -17.11 1.32 -36.58
CA CYS A 150 -16.23 2.46 -36.88
C CYS A 150 -15.90 3.32 -35.64
N GLY A 151 -16.78 3.40 -34.65
CA GLY A 151 -16.48 4.08 -33.39
C GLY A 151 -15.42 3.37 -32.54
N ALA A 152 -15.34 2.04 -32.63
CA ALA A 152 -14.30 1.24 -31.96
C ALA A 152 -12.92 1.41 -32.63
N HIS A 153 -12.90 1.58 -33.96
CA HIS A 153 -11.70 2.00 -34.69
C HIS A 153 -11.21 3.36 -34.21
N LEU A 154 -12.11 4.36 -34.14
CA LEU A 154 -11.76 5.71 -33.71
C LEU A 154 -11.31 5.75 -32.23
N SER A 155 -11.95 5.00 -31.32
CA SER A 155 -11.52 4.94 -29.91
C SER A 155 -10.15 4.28 -29.76
N ALA A 156 -9.89 3.18 -30.49
CA ALA A 156 -8.58 2.54 -30.50
C ALA A 156 -7.50 3.45 -31.11
N LEU A 157 -7.80 4.17 -32.19
CA LEU A 157 -6.84 5.06 -32.85
C LEU A 157 -6.50 6.28 -31.98
N LEU A 158 -7.47 6.83 -31.23
CA LEU A 158 -7.25 7.97 -30.35
C LEU A 158 -6.25 7.66 -29.22
N ALA A 159 -6.21 6.40 -28.77
CA ALA A 159 -5.25 5.93 -27.76
C ALA A 159 -3.93 5.43 -28.35
N ALA A 160 -3.95 4.88 -29.58
CA ALA A 160 -2.76 4.35 -30.23
C ALA A 160 -1.89 5.46 -30.86
N ASP A 161 -2.50 6.42 -31.57
CA ASP A 161 -1.77 7.49 -32.23
C ASP A 161 -1.88 8.82 -31.46
N LYS A 162 -0.82 9.10 -30.70
CA LYS A 162 -0.73 10.28 -29.83
C LYS A 162 -0.82 11.60 -30.60
N LYS A 163 -0.55 11.63 -31.92
CA LYS A 163 -0.50 12.90 -32.68
C LYS A 163 -1.81 13.68 -32.59
N TYR A 164 -2.96 13.00 -32.64
CA TYR A 164 -4.28 13.63 -32.61
C TYR A 164 -4.62 14.30 -31.27
N LEU A 165 -4.09 13.80 -30.15
CA LEU A 165 -4.21 14.44 -28.84
C LEU A 165 -3.14 15.54 -28.66
N ASN A 166 -1.91 15.28 -29.10
CA ASN A 166 -0.80 16.23 -29.01
C ASN A 166 -1.10 17.53 -29.79
N GLU A 167 -1.77 17.47 -30.93
CA GLU A 167 -2.26 18.64 -31.70
C GLU A 167 -3.15 19.59 -30.86
N LEU A 168 -3.79 19.08 -29.80
CA LEU A 168 -4.64 19.83 -28.88
C LEU A 168 -3.96 20.13 -27.52
N ASN A 169 -2.67 19.84 -27.39
CA ASN A 169 -1.88 19.86 -26.14
C ASN A 169 -2.40 18.86 -25.08
N LEU A 170 -2.97 17.74 -25.51
CA LEU A 170 -3.44 16.64 -24.67
C LEU A 170 -2.52 15.42 -24.78
N ASP A 171 -2.66 14.47 -23.85
CA ASP A 171 -1.87 13.24 -23.82
C ASP A 171 -2.78 12.04 -23.54
N THR A 172 -2.44 10.89 -24.13
CA THR A 172 -3.00 9.57 -23.82
C THR A 172 -3.18 9.27 -22.33
N LYS A 173 -2.37 9.83 -21.42
CA LYS A 173 -2.53 9.70 -19.96
C LYS A 173 -3.86 10.24 -19.41
N ASN A 174 -4.54 11.10 -20.17
CA ASN A 174 -5.88 11.60 -19.85
C ASN A 174 -7.00 10.57 -20.16
N ILE A 175 -6.69 9.48 -20.87
CA ILE A 175 -7.58 8.35 -21.10
C ILE A 175 -7.27 7.27 -20.05
N ARG A 176 -8.28 6.83 -19.30
CA ARG A 176 -8.10 5.85 -18.21
C ARG A 176 -8.15 4.39 -18.66
N GLY A 177 -8.80 4.14 -19.79
CA GLY A 177 -8.83 2.86 -20.50
C GLY A 177 -9.67 2.96 -21.77
N ILE A 178 -9.47 2.03 -22.71
CA ILE A 178 -10.26 1.96 -23.95
C ILE A 178 -11.14 0.72 -24.03
N ILE A 179 -12.30 0.89 -24.65
CA ILE A 179 -13.35 -0.14 -24.76
C ILE A 179 -13.80 -0.25 -26.23
N PRO A 180 -12.96 -0.80 -27.13
CA PRO A 180 -13.31 -0.97 -28.54
C PRO A 180 -14.14 -2.25 -28.78
N LEU A 181 -15.33 -2.11 -29.36
CA LEU A 181 -16.22 -3.22 -29.72
C LEU A 181 -16.34 -3.41 -31.24
N ALA A 182 -15.96 -4.58 -31.76
CA ALA A 182 -16.20 -5.01 -33.14
C ALA A 182 -15.72 -4.02 -34.23
N GLY A 183 -14.59 -3.35 -34.01
CA GLY A 183 -14.02 -2.37 -34.93
C GLY A 183 -13.19 -2.98 -36.05
N ALA A 184 -12.69 -2.13 -36.97
CA ALA A 184 -11.65 -2.48 -37.94
C ALA A 184 -10.34 -1.82 -37.52
N TYR A 185 -9.33 -2.59 -37.10
CA TYR A 185 -8.11 -2.05 -36.49
C TYR A 185 -6.87 -2.10 -37.42
N ASP A 186 -7.03 -2.76 -38.57
CA ASP A 186 -6.04 -2.94 -39.63
C ASP A 186 -6.75 -2.65 -40.96
N ILE A 187 -6.57 -1.43 -41.48
CA ILE A 187 -7.24 -0.97 -42.71
C ILE A 187 -6.71 -1.69 -43.96
N PRO A 188 -5.41 -1.98 -44.12
CA PRO A 188 -4.93 -2.85 -45.20
C PRO A 188 -5.60 -4.23 -45.22
N ARG A 189 -5.77 -4.89 -44.07
CA ARG A 189 -6.50 -6.18 -43.95
C ARG A 189 -7.98 -6.03 -44.24
N TYR A 190 -8.64 -5.01 -43.67
CA TYR A 190 -10.05 -4.71 -43.90
C TYR A 190 -10.35 -4.44 -45.38
N LYS A 191 -9.50 -3.64 -46.04
CA LYS A 191 -9.53 -3.35 -47.48
C LYS A 191 -9.45 -4.63 -48.32
N LYS A 192 -8.50 -5.52 -48.00
CA LYS A 192 -8.33 -6.79 -48.72
C LYS A 192 -9.59 -7.65 -48.65
N LEU A 193 -10.10 -7.87 -47.43
CA LEU A 193 -11.26 -8.75 -47.21
C LEU A 193 -12.55 -8.18 -47.81
N LEU A 194 -12.75 -6.85 -47.79
CA LEU A 194 -13.87 -6.23 -48.50
C LEU A 194 -13.74 -6.33 -50.02
N ALA A 195 -12.54 -6.19 -50.59
CA ALA A 195 -12.33 -6.35 -52.04
C ALA A 195 -12.54 -7.80 -52.53
N GLU A 196 -12.22 -8.79 -51.68
CA GLU A 196 -12.49 -10.21 -51.94
C GLU A 196 -13.99 -10.53 -51.89
N ALA A 197 -14.78 -9.81 -51.09
CA ALA A 197 -16.23 -9.93 -51.04
C ALA A 197 -16.94 -9.18 -52.19
N ASP A 198 -16.57 -7.92 -52.43
CA ASP A 198 -16.95 -7.15 -53.61
C ASP A 198 -15.94 -6.01 -53.85
N SER A 199 -15.25 -6.07 -54.99
CA SER A 199 -14.28 -5.05 -55.43
C SER A 199 -14.84 -3.62 -55.45
N SER A 200 -16.16 -3.43 -55.58
CA SER A 200 -16.82 -2.12 -55.55
C SER A 200 -16.65 -1.39 -54.22
N TYR A 201 -16.41 -2.11 -53.10
CA TYR A 201 -16.09 -1.50 -51.81
C TYR A 201 -14.80 -0.69 -51.84
N ILE A 202 -13.85 -0.95 -52.74
CA ILE A 202 -12.63 -0.14 -52.86
C ILE A 202 -12.98 1.29 -53.29
N THR A 203 -13.72 1.44 -54.38
CA THR A 203 -14.08 2.75 -54.94
C THR A 203 -15.20 3.43 -54.18
N ASN A 204 -16.13 2.66 -53.59
CA ASN A 204 -17.31 3.20 -52.93
C ASN A 204 -17.21 3.33 -51.41
N HIS A 205 -16.29 2.62 -50.75
CA HIS A 205 -16.16 2.63 -49.29
C HIS A 205 -14.74 2.96 -48.83
N ILE A 206 -13.73 2.13 -49.14
CA ILE A 206 -12.36 2.31 -48.64
C ILE A 206 -11.77 3.64 -49.10
N ASN A 207 -11.82 3.95 -50.40
CA ASN A 207 -11.22 5.18 -50.92
C ASN A 207 -11.90 6.45 -50.37
N PRO A 208 -13.24 6.56 -50.30
CA PRO A 208 -13.91 7.69 -49.65
C PRO A 208 -13.65 7.87 -48.14
N VAL A 209 -13.37 6.79 -47.39
CA VAL A 209 -13.12 6.88 -45.94
C VAL A 209 -11.64 7.10 -45.63
N PHE A 210 -10.75 6.35 -46.28
CA PHE A 210 -9.34 6.21 -45.89
C PHE A 210 -8.34 6.64 -46.96
N GLY A 211 -8.79 7.20 -48.08
CA GLY A 211 -7.90 7.55 -49.18
C GLY A 211 -7.44 6.34 -49.99
N LYS A 212 -6.46 6.53 -50.88
CA LYS A 212 -6.12 5.55 -51.94
C LYS A 212 -4.80 4.82 -51.67
N THR A 213 -3.87 5.47 -51.00
CA THR A 213 -2.49 5.00 -50.81
C THR A 213 -2.40 4.00 -49.66
N HIS A 214 -1.36 3.17 -49.67
CA HIS A 214 -1.11 2.25 -48.56
C HIS A 214 -0.74 2.99 -47.27
N GLN A 215 -0.04 4.13 -47.37
CA GLN A 215 0.34 4.93 -46.20
C GLN A 215 -0.87 5.53 -45.48
N GLU A 216 -1.84 6.11 -46.22
CA GLU A 216 -3.09 6.59 -45.60
C GLU A 216 -3.85 5.46 -44.88
N HIS A 217 -3.72 4.21 -45.35
CA HIS A 217 -4.33 3.04 -44.71
C HIS A 217 -3.56 2.61 -43.45
N LEU A 218 -2.23 2.73 -43.44
CA LEU A 218 -1.40 2.50 -42.24
C LEU A 218 -1.62 3.60 -41.18
N ASP A 219 -1.63 4.87 -41.57
CA ASP A 219 -1.87 6.03 -40.69
C ASP A 219 -3.27 6.02 -40.04
N ALA A 220 -4.21 5.31 -40.68
CA ALA A 220 -5.55 5.06 -40.18
C ALA A 220 -5.68 3.77 -39.34
N SER A 221 -4.62 2.97 -39.17
CA SER A 221 -4.70 1.65 -38.54
C SER A 221 -4.20 1.66 -37.09
N PRO A 222 -5.06 1.45 -36.07
CA PRO A 222 -4.64 1.25 -34.68
C PRO A 222 -3.51 0.22 -34.50
N THR A 223 -3.49 -0.84 -35.31
CA THR A 223 -2.42 -1.86 -35.32
C THR A 223 -1.04 -1.29 -35.66
N THR A 224 -0.95 -0.30 -36.57
CA THR A 224 0.32 0.36 -36.93
C THR A 224 0.92 1.14 -35.76
N HIS A 225 0.08 1.60 -34.84
CA HIS A 225 0.48 2.38 -33.66
C HIS A 225 0.40 1.57 -32.35
N ALA A 226 0.25 0.24 -32.42
CA ALA A 226 -0.05 -0.61 -31.26
C ALA A 226 0.99 -0.50 -30.13
N ALA A 227 2.27 -0.23 -30.42
CA ALA A 227 3.32 -0.05 -29.42
C ALA A 227 3.02 1.06 -28.37
N ASN A 228 2.13 2.00 -28.68
CA ASN A 228 1.69 3.06 -27.75
C ASN A 228 0.51 2.64 -26.85
N LEU A 229 -0.14 1.51 -27.11
CA LEU A 229 -1.32 1.03 -26.38
C LEU A 229 -0.94 0.40 -25.03
N THR A 230 -0.44 1.24 -24.11
CA THR A 230 -0.04 0.86 -22.75
C THR A 230 -1.16 1.07 -21.71
N LEU A 231 -2.31 1.57 -22.12
CA LEU A 231 -3.49 1.76 -21.26
C LEU A 231 -4.23 0.44 -21.03
N PRO A 232 -5.11 0.35 -20.02
CA PRO A 232 -6.06 -0.74 -19.91
C PRO A 232 -6.98 -0.85 -21.13
N ILE A 233 -7.28 -2.09 -21.58
CA ILE A 233 -8.09 -2.36 -22.78
C ILE A 233 -9.12 -3.45 -22.49
N LEU A 234 -10.39 -3.20 -22.84
CA LEU A 234 -11.44 -4.22 -22.98
C LEU A 234 -11.86 -4.33 -24.45
N LEU A 235 -11.25 -5.27 -25.16
CA LEU A 235 -11.61 -5.59 -26.55
C LEU A 235 -12.76 -6.59 -26.55
N MET A 236 -13.86 -6.26 -27.22
CA MET A 236 -14.90 -7.25 -27.52
C MET A 236 -15.04 -7.44 -29.03
N ASN A 237 -14.93 -8.69 -29.47
CA ASN A 237 -15.17 -9.06 -30.86
C ASN A 237 -16.45 -9.90 -30.95
N GLU A 238 -17.13 -9.84 -32.10
CA GLU A 238 -18.24 -10.73 -32.43
C GLU A 238 -17.97 -11.44 -33.76
N ARG A 239 -18.77 -12.46 -34.05
CA ARG A 239 -18.51 -13.44 -35.10
C ARG A 239 -18.29 -12.85 -36.49
N ASP A 240 -19.07 -11.86 -36.89
CA ASP A 240 -19.12 -11.39 -38.28
C ASP A 240 -17.90 -10.52 -38.63
N THR A 241 -17.34 -9.79 -37.65
CA THR A 241 -16.17 -8.91 -37.86
C THR A 241 -14.83 -9.52 -37.45
N TYR A 242 -14.84 -10.64 -36.70
CA TYR A 242 -13.63 -11.31 -36.21
C TYR A 242 -12.55 -11.54 -37.28
N VAL A 243 -12.97 -11.86 -38.51
CA VAL A 243 -12.10 -12.13 -39.66
C VAL A 243 -11.11 -11.00 -39.98
N TYR A 244 -11.50 -9.74 -39.74
CA TYR A 244 -10.67 -8.55 -40.03
C TYR A 244 -10.17 -7.82 -38.79
N ASN A 245 -10.56 -8.24 -37.58
CA ASN A 245 -10.21 -7.53 -36.34
C ASN A 245 -9.53 -8.38 -35.25
N GLY A 246 -9.59 -9.72 -35.34
CA GLY A 246 -8.91 -10.62 -34.41
C GLY A 246 -7.39 -10.44 -34.35
N ASN A 247 -6.75 -9.93 -35.40
CA ASN A 247 -5.31 -9.64 -35.38
C ASN A 247 -4.92 -8.47 -34.45
N PHE A 248 -5.87 -7.65 -34.00
CA PHE A 248 -5.57 -6.59 -33.04
C PHE A 248 -5.23 -7.14 -31.65
N GLU A 249 -5.80 -8.29 -31.27
CA GLU A 249 -5.40 -9.04 -30.08
C GLU A 249 -3.92 -9.46 -30.16
N GLU A 250 -3.50 -9.98 -31.32
CA GLU A 250 -2.11 -10.37 -31.56
C GLU A 250 -1.14 -9.19 -31.49
N GLU A 251 -1.49 -8.03 -32.08
CA GLU A 251 -0.63 -6.84 -32.01
C GLU A 251 -0.54 -6.26 -30.60
N ILE A 252 -1.64 -6.21 -29.84
CA ILE A 252 -1.62 -5.77 -28.43
C ILE A 252 -0.74 -6.71 -27.59
N LEU A 253 -0.82 -8.03 -27.79
CA LEU A 253 0.01 -8.99 -27.05
C LEU A 253 1.51 -8.81 -27.29
N LYS A 254 1.93 -8.36 -28.48
CA LYS A 254 3.35 -8.06 -28.79
C LYS A 254 3.90 -6.84 -28.04
N THR A 255 3.04 -5.93 -27.59
CA THR A 255 3.45 -4.71 -26.84
C THR A 255 3.98 -5.03 -25.44
N GLY A 256 3.63 -6.20 -24.89
CA GLY A 256 3.87 -6.55 -23.49
C GLY A 256 2.87 -5.96 -22.49
N ASN A 257 1.85 -5.19 -22.94
CA ASN A 257 0.75 -4.73 -22.09
C ASN A 257 0.05 -5.94 -21.42
N ARG A 258 -0.16 -5.85 -20.11
CA ARG A 258 -0.78 -6.91 -19.28
C ARG A 258 -2.17 -6.56 -18.75
N ASP A 259 -2.60 -5.30 -18.86
CA ASP A 259 -3.92 -4.83 -18.44
C ASP A 259 -4.96 -4.92 -19.57
N PHE A 260 -4.89 -6.04 -20.32
CA PHE A 260 -5.69 -6.32 -21.50
C PHE A 260 -6.68 -7.46 -21.25
N GLN A 261 -7.94 -7.27 -21.64
CA GLN A 261 -8.99 -8.27 -21.60
C GLN A 261 -9.65 -8.39 -22.99
N VAL A 262 -9.81 -9.63 -23.47
CA VAL A 262 -10.50 -9.94 -24.72
C VAL A 262 -11.74 -10.78 -24.44
N ILE A 263 -12.86 -10.40 -25.04
CA ILE A 263 -14.12 -11.15 -25.02
C ILE A 263 -14.53 -11.45 -26.46
N ASN A 264 -14.48 -12.73 -26.86
CA ASN A 264 -14.85 -13.18 -28.21
C ASN A 264 -16.26 -13.80 -28.19
N LEU A 265 -17.25 -13.05 -28.67
CA LEU A 265 -18.68 -13.36 -28.64
C LEU A 265 -19.11 -14.07 -29.93
N TYR A 266 -18.66 -15.31 -30.11
CA TYR A 266 -18.91 -16.10 -31.33
C TYR A 266 -20.39 -16.48 -31.55
N ASP A 267 -21.21 -16.39 -30.52
CA ASP A 267 -22.67 -16.57 -30.55
C ASP A 267 -23.41 -15.29 -31.00
N HIS A 268 -22.74 -14.14 -31.02
CA HIS A 268 -23.28 -12.86 -31.45
C HIS A 268 -22.91 -12.53 -32.89
N THR A 269 -23.88 -11.96 -33.60
CA THR A 269 -23.70 -11.25 -34.87
C THR A 269 -23.45 -9.78 -34.57
N HIS A 270 -22.99 -9.02 -35.57
CA HIS A 270 -22.77 -7.58 -35.40
C HIS A 270 -24.04 -6.92 -34.85
N PHE A 271 -25.17 -7.14 -35.53
CA PHE A 271 -26.45 -6.58 -35.13
C PHE A 271 -27.01 -7.14 -33.81
N SER A 272 -26.79 -8.42 -33.49
CA SER A 272 -27.33 -8.99 -32.23
C SER A 272 -26.60 -8.44 -31.01
N LEU A 273 -25.28 -8.23 -31.08
CA LEU A 273 -24.51 -7.57 -30.03
C LEU A 273 -24.99 -6.14 -29.79
N TRP A 274 -25.15 -5.35 -30.86
CA TRP A 274 -25.68 -3.99 -30.72
C TRP A 274 -27.09 -3.99 -30.10
N LYS A 275 -27.96 -4.92 -30.52
CA LYS A 275 -29.32 -5.07 -29.97
C LYS A 275 -29.33 -5.47 -28.49
N GLU A 276 -28.38 -6.31 -28.05
CA GLU A 276 -28.26 -6.70 -26.64
C GLU A 276 -27.80 -5.52 -25.77
N LEU A 277 -26.71 -4.85 -26.17
CA LEU A 277 -26.13 -3.72 -25.45
C LEU A 277 -27.12 -2.54 -25.31
N SER A 278 -27.87 -2.24 -26.37
CA SER A 278 -28.80 -1.10 -26.43
C SER A 278 -30.18 -1.37 -25.81
N ALA A 279 -30.58 -2.63 -25.62
CA ALA A 279 -31.89 -2.99 -25.07
C ALA A 279 -32.02 -2.70 -23.56
N ASP A 280 -33.21 -2.25 -23.15
CA ASP A 280 -33.58 -2.06 -21.74
C ASP A 280 -33.94 -3.41 -21.08
N ARG A 281 -32.90 -4.21 -20.88
CA ARG A 281 -32.90 -5.50 -20.18
C ARG A 281 -31.49 -5.77 -19.64
N PRO A 282 -31.30 -6.70 -18.69
CA PRO A 282 -29.96 -7.13 -18.28
C PRO A 282 -29.12 -7.57 -19.49
N SER A 283 -27.85 -7.16 -19.50
CA SER A 283 -26.86 -7.51 -20.53
C SER A 283 -25.55 -7.87 -19.84
N VAL A 284 -25.03 -9.06 -20.12
CA VAL A 284 -23.76 -9.52 -19.55
C VAL A 284 -22.63 -8.66 -20.10
N ASN A 285 -22.67 -8.36 -21.39
CA ASN A 285 -21.65 -7.56 -22.07
C ASN A 285 -21.63 -6.11 -21.57
N ARG A 286 -22.79 -5.51 -21.26
CA ARG A 286 -22.84 -4.18 -20.65
C ARG A 286 -22.35 -4.17 -19.20
N ASN A 287 -22.59 -5.24 -18.44
CA ASN A 287 -22.02 -5.39 -17.10
C ASN A 287 -20.48 -5.49 -17.16
N LEU A 288 -19.91 -6.25 -18.11
CA LEU A 288 -18.46 -6.33 -18.30
C LEU A 288 -17.82 -4.96 -18.61
N ILE A 289 -18.50 -4.10 -19.37
CA ILE A 289 -18.07 -2.70 -19.61
C ILE A 289 -18.05 -1.91 -18.29
N ALA A 290 -19.11 -2.02 -17.48
CA ALA A 290 -19.20 -1.32 -16.21
C ALA A 290 -18.17 -1.82 -15.18
N ASP A 291 -17.99 -3.14 -15.07
CA ASP A 291 -17.00 -3.78 -14.20
C ASP A 291 -15.56 -3.38 -14.59
N PHE A 292 -15.26 -3.27 -15.90
CA PHE A 292 -13.96 -2.79 -16.38
C PHE A 292 -13.73 -1.31 -16.05
N ILE A 293 -14.73 -0.44 -16.28
CA ILE A 293 -14.63 0.97 -15.90
C ILE A 293 -14.38 1.08 -14.39
N GLY A 294 -15.19 0.40 -13.58
CA GLY A 294 -15.07 0.33 -12.13
C GLY A 294 -13.70 -0.15 -11.63
N LYS A 295 -13.11 -1.15 -12.29
CA LYS A 295 -11.78 -1.70 -11.95
C LYS A 295 -10.67 -0.62 -12.02
N TYR A 296 -10.76 0.32 -12.95
CA TYR A 296 -9.67 1.26 -13.23
C TYR A 296 -9.91 2.69 -12.73
N ILE A 297 -10.98 2.98 -11.98
CA ILE A 297 -11.22 4.32 -11.39
C ILE A 297 -10.03 4.78 -10.52
N VAL A 298 -9.65 6.05 -10.61
CA VAL A 298 -8.71 6.75 -9.72
C VAL A 298 -9.42 7.90 -9.02
N LYS A 299 -9.55 7.82 -7.70
CA LYS A 299 -10.16 8.82 -6.83
C LYS A 299 -9.16 9.91 -6.44
N SER A 300 -9.66 11.12 -6.21
CA SER A 300 -8.86 12.32 -5.87
C SER A 300 -8.32 12.30 -4.44
N THR A 301 -7.37 13.19 -4.14
CA THR A 301 -6.86 13.41 -2.77
C THR A 301 -7.96 13.86 -1.78
N GLU A 302 -8.98 14.57 -2.25
CA GLU A 302 -10.11 14.97 -1.40
C GLU A 302 -11.01 13.77 -1.05
N GLN A 303 -11.30 12.92 -2.04
CA GLN A 303 -11.99 11.64 -1.82
C GLN A 303 -11.18 10.72 -0.90
N TRP A 304 -9.84 10.71 -1.03
CA TRP A 304 -8.93 10.00 -0.13
C TRP A 304 -9.11 10.47 1.32
N ARG A 305 -9.05 11.77 1.59
CA ARG A 305 -9.22 12.33 2.95
C ARG A 305 -10.58 11.96 3.54
N GLY A 306 -11.65 12.10 2.75
CA GLY A 306 -13.00 11.71 3.16
C GLY A 306 -13.14 10.21 3.45
N PHE A 307 -12.40 9.35 2.75
CA PHE A 307 -12.31 7.92 3.06
C PHE A 307 -11.45 7.64 4.30
N ALA A 308 -10.29 8.28 4.44
CA ALA A 308 -9.35 8.08 5.53
C ALA A 308 -9.94 8.46 6.91
N ASP A 309 -10.66 9.57 6.99
CA ASP A 309 -11.37 9.98 8.21
C ASP A 309 -12.49 8.99 8.57
N LYS A 310 -13.32 8.59 7.60
CA LYS A 310 -14.38 7.58 7.81
C LYS A 310 -13.80 6.23 8.23
N PHE A 311 -12.67 5.83 7.65
CA PHE A 311 -11.96 4.61 8.02
C PHE A 311 -11.46 4.70 9.47
N ALA A 312 -10.89 5.84 9.89
CA ALA A 312 -10.43 6.03 11.27
C ALA A 312 -11.60 6.00 12.28
N ASP A 313 -12.67 6.74 12.01
CA ASP A 313 -13.86 6.78 12.88
C ASP A 313 -14.51 5.38 12.99
N GLN A 314 -14.67 4.68 11.86
CA GLN A 314 -15.24 3.33 11.86
C GLN A 314 -14.29 2.30 12.50
N TYR A 315 -12.98 2.42 12.31
CA TYR A 315 -11.99 1.56 12.98
C TYR A 315 -12.10 1.67 14.51
N GLN A 316 -12.16 2.90 15.03
CA GLN A 316 -12.33 3.14 16.48
C GLN A 316 -13.65 2.55 17.00
N SER A 317 -14.74 2.63 16.22
CA SER A 317 -16.05 2.10 16.63
C SER A 317 -16.11 0.58 16.83
N PHE A 318 -15.11 -0.19 16.39
CA PHE A 318 -15.03 -1.63 16.68
C PHE A 318 -14.52 -1.97 18.09
N GLU A 319 -13.99 -1.00 18.84
CA GLU A 319 -13.43 -1.19 20.18
C GLU A 319 -12.53 -2.44 20.26
N LEU A 320 -11.56 -2.53 19.33
CA LEU A 320 -10.67 -3.68 19.28
C LEU A 320 -9.85 -3.76 20.59
N PRO A 321 -9.79 -4.94 21.24
CA PRO A 321 -8.99 -5.11 22.44
C PRO A 321 -7.53 -4.71 22.18
N PRO A 322 -6.88 -3.92 23.05
CA PRO A 322 -5.48 -3.57 22.89
C PRO A 322 -4.61 -4.83 22.99
N LEU A 323 -3.45 -4.80 22.32
CA LEU A 323 -2.50 -5.90 22.37
C LEU A 323 -1.99 -6.11 23.80
N SER A 324 -2.38 -7.22 24.42
CA SER A 324 -1.81 -7.63 25.71
C SER A 324 -0.41 -8.21 25.51
N LEU A 325 0.45 -8.03 26.51
CA LEU A 325 1.69 -8.79 26.63
C LEU A 325 1.41 -10.29 26.67
N SER A 326 0.34 -10.72 27.35
CA SER A 326 -0.02 -12.12 27.56
C SER A 326 -0.71 -12.72 26.34
N TYR A 327 -0.12 -13.74 25.71
CA TYR A 327 -0.80 -14.45 24.61
C TYR A 327 -2.15 -15.04 25.03
N ILE A 328 -2.27 -15.51 26.29
CA ILE A 328 -3.52 -16.05 26.83
C ILE A 328 -4.61 -14.98 26.84
N ASP A 329 -4.26 -13.74 27.18
CA ASP A 329 -5.24 -12.67 27.32
C ASP A 329 -5.70 -12.22 25.93
N ASN A 330 -4.77 -12.14 24.96
CA ASN A 330 -5.10 -11.93 23.55
C ASN A 330 -6.04 -13.01 23.00
N LEU A 331 -5.76 -14.30 23.28
CA LEU A 331 -6.62 -15.42 22.84
C LEU A 331 -7.98 -15.46 23.56
N LYS A 332 -8.06 -15.01 24.82
CA LYS A 332 -9.33 -14.83 25.55
C LYS A 332 -10.15 -13.64 25.04
N ALA A 333 -9.51 -12.63 24.47
CA ALA A 333 -10.16 -11.43 23.94
C ALA A 333 -10.73 -11.59 22.51
N ILE A 334 -10.55 -12.76 21.89
CA ILE A 334 -11.06 -13.06 20.54
C ILE A 334 -12.58 -12.89 20.50
N ARG A 335 -13.05 -12.11 19.51
CA ARG A 335 -14.48 -11.77 19.35
C ARG A 335 -15.26 -12.91 18.69
N LYS A 336 -16.59 -12.86 18.81
CA LYS A 336 -17.50 -13.85 18.20
C LYS A 336 -17.52 -13.73 16.67
N ASN A 337 -17.89 -14.79 15.97
CA ASN A 337 -17.82 -14.88 14.51
C ASN A 337 -18.65 -13.80 13.78
N GLU A 338 -19.74 -13.34 14.38
CA GLU A 338 -20.61 -12.28 13.86
C GLU A 338 -19.88 -10.94 13.81
N ASP A 339 -19.14 -10.60 14.88
CA ASP A 339 -18.34 -9.36 14.94
C ASP A 339 -17.12 -9.45 14.01
N LEU A 340 -16.49 -10.62 13.93
CA LEU A 340 -15.41 -10.90 12.97
C LEU A 340 -15.88 -10.81 11.52
N ALA A 341 -17.14 -11.11 11.21
CA ALA A 341 -17.71 -10.92 9.88
C ALA A 341 -17.94 -9.44 9.55
N LYS A 342 -18.40 -8.62 10.50
CA LYS A 342 -18.51 -7.15 10.33
C LYS A 342 -17.14 -6.53 10.07
N GLN A 343 -16.14 -6.87 10.89
CA GLN A 343 -14.76 -6.39 10.74
C GLN A 343 -14.16 -6.85 9.41
N GLU A 344 -14.33 -8.11 9.01
CA GLU A 344 -13.83 -8.61 7.72
C GLU A 344 -14.45 -7.86 6.55
N SER A 345 -15.77 -7.61 6.57
CA SER A 345 -16.45 -6.83 5.53
C SER A 345 -15.86 -5.41 5.41
N PHE A 346 -15.65 -4.74 6.55
CA PHE A 346 -15.02 -3.42 6.61
C PHE A 346 -13.60 -3.41 6.02
N PHE A 347 -12.70 -4.29 6.49
CA PHE A 347 -11.32 -4.31 6.00
C PHE A 347 -11.22 -4.80 4.54
N ARG A 348 -12.10 -5.71 4.09
CA ARG A 348 -12.19 -6.06 2.67
C ARG A 348 -12.71 -4.90 1.82
N ASN A 349 -13.57 -4.03 2.37
CA ASN A 349 -13.96 -2.81 1.69
C ASN A 349 -12.80 -1.80 1.62
N ALA A 350 -12.10 -1.57 2.73
CA ALA A 350 -10.91 -0.74 2.75
C ALA A 350 -9.83 -1.23 1.76
N GLN A 351 -9.62 -2.55 1.67
CA GLN A 351 -8.69 -3.15 0.70
C GLN A 351 -9.06 -2.85 -0.75
N ARG A 352 -10.35 -2.79 -1.10
CA ARG A 352 -10.82 -2.39 -2.44
C ARG A 352 -10.74 -0.89 -2.67
N GLU A 353 -11.14 -0.10 -1.68
CA GLU A 353 -11.06 1.36 -1.74
C GLU A 353 -9.62 1.82 -1.99
N LEU A 354 -8.63 1.21 -1.31
CA LEU A 354 -7.22 1.50 -1.51
C LEU A 354 -6.73 1.30 -2.96
N THR A 355 -7.31 0.39 -3.76
CA THR A 355 -6.88 0.22 -5.16
C THR A 355 -7.34 1.35 -6.08
N ALA A 356 -8.30 2.17 -5.64
CA ALA A 356 -8.77 3.33 -6.38
C ALA A 356 -7.93 4.60 -6.12
N TYR A 357 -6.84 4.54 -5.33
CA TYR A 357 -5.95 5.68 -5.12
C TYR A 357 -4.54 5.35 -5.57
N LYS A 358 -3.85 6.32 -6.19
CA LYS A 358 -2.43 6.22 -6.52
C LYS A 358 -1.61 6.85 -5.38
N PRO A 359 -0.95 6.06 -4.51
CA PRO A 359 -0.20 6.62 -3.40
C PRO A 359 0.93 7.57 -3.85
N GLU A 360 1.48 7.38 -5.04
CA GLU A 360 2.54 8.23 -5.59
C GLU A 360 2.08 9.63 -6.02
N GLU A 361 0.77 9.86 -6.17
CA GLU A 361 0.18 11.18 -6.46
C GLU A 361 -0.36 11.88 -5.19
N LEU A 362 -0.31 11.22 -4.01
CA LEU A 362 -0.74 11.80 -2.74
C LEU A 362 0.34 12.70 -2.11
N PRO A 363 -0.02 13.85 -1.51
CA PRO A 363 0.87 14.62 -0.64
C PRO A 363 1.46 13.80 0.52
N LYS A 364 2.62 14.17 1.06
CA LYS A 364 3.37 13.40 2.09
C LYS A 364 2.49 12.88 3.24
N GLN A 365 1.62 13.73 3.80
CA GLN A 365 0.73 13.35 4.91
C GLN A 365 -0.38 12.38 4.48
N ASP A 366 -1.02 12.65 3.33
CA ASP A 366 -2.05 11.78 2.75
C ASP A 366 -1.48 10.41 2.38
N TRP A 367 -0.26 10.38 1.82
CA TRP A 367 0.49 9.15 1.54
C TRP A 367 0.79 8.36 2.82
N LEU A 368 1.22 9.04 3.90
CA LEU A 368 1.51 8.37 5.18
C LEU A 368 0.23 7.72 5.75
N ASP A 369 -0.88 8.45 5.73
CA ASP A 369 -2.18 7.89 6.13
C ASP A 369 -2.57 6.69 5.24
N TYR A 370 -2.35 6.76 3.92
CA TYR A 370 -2.56 5.64 3.01
C TYR A 370 -1.72 4.42 3.38
N GLN A 371 -0.45 4.61 3.73
CA GLN A 371 0.42 3.50 4.15
C GLN A 371 -0.07 2.86 5.46
N ILE A 372 -0.53 3.66 6.41
CA ILE A 372 -1.06 3.17 7.69
C ILE A 372 -2.38 2.41 7.47
N VAL A 373 -3.32 2.96 6.69
CA VAL A 373 -4.59 2.27 6.35
C VAL A 373 -4.32 0.95 5.62
N ARG A 374 -3.37 0.93 4.67
CA ARG A 374 -2.91 -0.29 3.97
C ARG A 374 -2.34 -1.33 4.95
N TYR A 375 -1.40 -0.92 5.81
CA TYR A 375 -0.77 -1.79 6.81
C TYR A 375 -1.81 -2.41 7.75
N GLN A 376 -2.70 -1.58 8.30
CA GLN A 376 -3.69 -1.97 9.29
C GLN A 376 -4.79 -2.86 8.69
N THR A 377 -5.15 -2.62 7.42
CA THR A 377 -6.05 -3.49 6.65
C THR A 377 -5.46 -4.90 6.49
N VAL A 378 -4.19 -5.01 6.07
CA VAL A 378 -3.54 -6.32 5.92
C VAL A 378 -3.39 -7.03 7.25
N MET A 379 -2.92 -6.34 8.30
CA MET A 379 -2.74 -6.93 9.63
C MET A 379 -4.06 -7.41 10.25
N ASN A 380 -5.14 -6.64 10.12
CA ASN A 380 -6.44 -7.06 10.65
C ASN A 380 -7.08 -8.19 9.84
N LEU A 381 -6.95 -8.24 8.51
CA LEU A 381 -7.44 -9.39 7.73
C LEU A 381 -6.70 -10.69 8.10
N ASN A 382 -5.40 -10.61 8.36
CA ASN A 382 -4.62 -11.74 8.88
C ASN A 382 -5.09 -12.17 10.28
N ARG A 383 -5.28 -11.21 11.20
CA ARG A 383 -5.83 -11.44 12.55
C ARG A 383 -7.19 -12.14 12.47
N ILE A 384 -8.13 -11.60 11.71
CA ILE A 384 -9.50 -12.13 11.60
C ILE A 384 -9.51 -13.54 11.00
N SER A 385 -8.61 -13.85 10.06
CA SER A 385 -8.45 -15.20 9.51
C SER A 385 -7.97 -16.20 10.57
N LEU A 386 -7.03 -15.80 11.46
CA LEU A 386 -6.60 -16.61 12.60
C LEU A 386 -7.73 -16.80 13.62
N GLU A 387 -8.39 -15.72 14.03
CA GLU A 387 -9.49 -15.74 15.00
C GLU A 387 -10.67 -16.60 14.53
N LYS A 388 -11.07 -16.51 13.26
CA LYS A 388 -12.12 -17.37 12.68
C LYS A 388 -11.71 -18.85 12.60
N ARG A 389 -10.42 -19.17 12.43
CA ARG A 389 -9.92 -20.56 12.52
C ARG A 389 -9.84 -21.04 13.96
N TRP A 390 -9.55 -20.15 14.91
CA TRP A 390 -9.46 -20.43 16.34
C TRP A 390 -10.84 -20.76 16.93
N ASN A 391 -11.85 -19.95 16.61
CA ASN A 391 -13.24 -20.18 17.03
C ASN A 391 -13.82 -21.54 16.56
N LYS A 392 -13.22 -22.18 15.55
CA LYS A 392 -13.58 -23.54 15.10
C LYS A 392 -12.95 -24.66 15.93
N GLN A 393 -11.90 -24.40 16.70
CA GLN A 393 -11.14 -25.41 17.46
C GLN A 393 -11.87 -25.90 18.71
N LYS A 394 -12.90 -25.17 19.21
CA LYS A 394 -13.65 -25.49 20.44
C LYS A 394 -12.73 -25.77 21.64
N ILE A 395 -11.87 -24.81 21.96
CA ILE A 395 -10.86 -24.92 23.03
C ILE A 395 -11.53 -24.64 24.38
N ASP A 396 -11.60 -25.64 25.26
CA ASP A 396 -12.16 -25.47 26.61
C ASP A 396 -11.25 -24.66 27.56
N SER A 397 -9.93 -24.78 27.39
CA SER A 397 -8.96 -24.01 28.16
C SER A 397 -7.69 -23.70 27.37
N ILE A 398 -7.16 -22.49 27.54
CA ILE A 398 -5.91 -22.06 26.92
C ILE A 398 -4.76 -22.44 27.85
N SER A 399 -3.93 -23.39 27.42
CA SER A 399 -2.74 -23.81 28.18
C SER A 399 -1.76 -22.65 28.37
N ASP A 400 -1.09 -22.63 29.52
CA ASP A 400 -0.05 -21.69 29.93
C ASP A 400 1.38 -22.19 29.65
N LYS A 401 1.52 -23.39 29.06
CA LYS A 401 2.82 -24.02 28.77
C LYS A 401 3.62 -23.36 27.63
N GLY A 402 3.05 -22.37 26.95
CA GLY A 402 3.64 -21.64 25.83
C GLY A 402 2.76 -21.71 24.58
N ILE A 403 2.88 -20.73 23.69
CA ILE A 403 1.99 -20.63 22.53
C ILE A 403 2.16 -21.78 21.51
N TYR A 404 3.37 -22.35 21.44
CA TYR A 404 3.70 -23.47 20.55
C TYR A 404 2.81 -24.70 20.76
N THR A 405 2.36 -24.95 21.99
CA THR A 405 1.55 -26.14 22.33
C THR A 405 0.07 -25.98 21.96
N LEU A 406 -0.34 -24.85 21.38
CA LEU A 406 -1.72 -24.59 20.99
C LEU A 406 -1.96 -24.87 19.50
N PRO A 407 -3.20 -25.17 19.09
CA PRO A 407 -3.57 -25.19 17.67
C PRO A 407 -3.21 -23.88 16.98
N MET A 408 -2.54 -23.99 15.82
CA MET A 408 -1.98 -22.88 15.06
C MET A 408 -0.92 -22.05 15.82
N GLY A 409 -0.25 -22.62 16.83
CA GLY A 409 0.71 -21.92 17.68
C GLY A 409 1.83 -21.21 16.90
N LYS A 410 2.31 -21.83 15.81
CA LYS A 410 3.30 -21.23 14.89
C LYS A 410 2.76 -20.03 14.13
N GLU A 411 1.53 -20.10 13.60
CA GLU A 411 0.93 -18.96 12.91
C GLU A 411 0.56 -17.83 13.89
N TRP A 412 0.09 -18.16 15.09
CA TRP A 412 -0.14 -17.18 16.15
C TRP A 412 1.15 -16.48 16.58
N TYR A 413 2.25 -17.24 16.78
CA TYR A 413 3.55 -16.64 17.06
C TYR A 413 3.98 -15.71 15.92
N THR A 414 3.87 -16.15 14.67
CA THR A 414 4.21 -15.34 13.47
C THR A 414 3.36 -14.07 13.37
N TYR A 415 2.09 -14.12 13.78
CA TYR A 415 1.21 -12.96 13.86
C TYR A 415 1.66 -11.99 14.97
N PHE A 416 1.93 -12.49 16.18
CA PHE A 416 2.44 -11.65 17.28
C PHE A 416 3.78 -11.02 16.92
N LEU A 417 4.69 -11.76 16.28
CA LEU A 417 5.97 -11.28 15.75
C LEU A 417 5.80 -10.06 14.84
N LYS A 418 4.88 -10.13 13.87
CA LYS A 418 4.59 -9.03 12.93
C LYS A 418 3.84 -7.87 13.59
N THR A 419 3.06 -8.14 14.63
CA THR A 419 2.28 -7.12 15.36
C THR A 419 3.16 -6.33 16.34
N TRP A 420 4.07 -7.01 17.03
CA TRP A 420 5.03 -6.37 17.95
C TRP A 420 6.16 -5.64 17.23
N ILE A 421 6.61 -6.14 16.08
CA ILE A 421 7.87 -5.71 15.46
C ILE A 421 7.61 -4.96 14.14
N ASP A 422 7.38 -5.69 13.05
CA ASP A 422 7.11 -5.15 11.70
C ASP A 422 6.55 -6.25 10.77
N ILE A 423 5.77 -5.88 9.75
CA ILE A 423 5.10 -6.84 8.86
C ILE A 423 6.07 -7.72 8.04
N LYS A 424 7.30 -7.26 7.80
CA LYS A 424 8.30 -7.95 6.97
C LYS A 424 8.98 -9.12 7.69
N VAL A 425 8.97 -9.19 9.02
CA VAL A 425 9.78 -10.16 9.79
C VAL A 425 9.33 -11.61 9.62
N GLN A 426 10.28 -12.53 9.79
CA GLN A 426 10.08 -13.98 9.77
C GLN A 426 10.84 -14.64 10.93
N PRO A 427 10.33 -15.73 11.55
CA PRO A 427 10.95 -16.38 12.71
C PRO A 427 12.42 -16.77 12.49
N ASP A 428 12.71 -17.51 11.42
CA ASP A 428 14.08 -18.02 11.16
C ASP A 428 15.10 -16.89 10.93
N GLN A 429 14.68 -15.83 10.24
CA GLN A 429 15.52 -14.63 10.04
C GLN A 429 15.84 -13.93 11.36
N LEU A 430 14.90 -13.90 12.31
CA LEU A 430 15.13 -13.31 13.64
C LEU A 430 16.00 -14.21 14.53
N TYR A 431 15.90 -15.54 14.39
CA TYR A 431 16.80 -16.46 15.09
C TYR A 431 18.26 -16.22 14.69
N GLU A 432 18.55 -16.21 13.38
CA GLU A 432 19.91 -15.95 12.85
C GLU A 432 20.39 -14.53 13.16
N PHE A 433 19.53 -13.51 13.04
CA PHE A 433 19.83 -12.15 13.49
C PHE A 433 20.20 -12.11 14.97
N GLY A 434 19.47 -12.84 15.82
CA GLY A 434 19.75 -12.97 17.24
C GLY A 434 21.11 -13.60 17.53
N LEU A 435 21.49 -14.65 16.80
CA LEU A 435 22.82 -15.26 16.88
C LEU A 435 23.93 -14.27 16.49
N ALA A 436 23.75 -13.53 15.39
CA ALA A 436 24.70 -12.51 14.96
C ALA A 436 24.86 -11.39 15.99
N GLU A 437 23.77 -10.93 16.61
CA GLU A 437 23.81 -9.90 17.65
C GLU A 437 24.51 -10.36 18.94
N ILE A 438 24.36 -11.64 19.33
CA ILE A 438 25.11 -12.18 20.48
C ILE A 438 26.62 -12.07 20.23
N GLU A 439 27.10 -12.47 19.05
CA GLU A 439 28.53 -12.41 18.74
C GLU A 439 29.02 -10.96 18.52
N ARG A 440 28.20 -10.07 17.95
CA ARG A 440 28.49 -8.62 17.89
C ARG A 440 28.71 -8.05 19.29
N VAL A 441 27.81 -8.31 20.23
CA VAL A 441 27.88 -7.77 21.59
C VAL A 441 29.03 -8.39 22.38
N LYS A 442 29.28 -9.70 22.26
CA LYS A 442 30.49 -10.33 22.83
C LYS A 442 31.77 -9.69 22.30
N GLY A 443 31.84 -9.38 21.00
CA GLY A 443 32.96 -8.65 20.41
C GLY A 443 33.19 -7.29 21.06
N LYS A 444 32.11 -6.55 21.35
CA LYS A 444 32.17 -5.26 22.08
C LYS A 444 32.66 -5.42 23.51
N ILE A 445 32.14 -6.41 24.26
CA ILE A 445 32.61 -6.72 25.62
C ILE A 445 34.12 -7.05 25.60
N LYS A 446 34.57 -7.87 24.62
CA LYS A 446 35.98 -8.20 24.44
C LYS A 446 36.83 -6.95 24.14
N THR A 447 36.37 -6.04 23.29
CA THR A 447 37.05 -4.75 23.04
C THR A 447 37.20 -3.92 24.32
N ILE A 448 36.21 -3.93 25.22
CA ILE A 448 36.32 -3.24 26.51
C ILE A 448 37.33 -3.93 27.44
N GLN A 449 37.34 -5.27 27.48
CA GLN A 449 38.34 -6.03 28.22
C GLN A 449 39.77 -5.73 27.70
N GLU A 450 39.97 -5.74 26.38
CA GLU A 450 41.26 -5.43 25.75
C GLU A 450 41.73 -4.01 26.11
N LYS A 451 40.80 -3.02 26.10
CA LYS A 451 41.07 -1.64 26.54
C LYS A 451 41.42 -1.52 28.02
N SER A 452 40.99 -2.44 28.88
CA SER A 452 41.36 -2.40 30.31
C SER A 452 42.74 -3.01 30.59
N GLY A 453 43.39 -3.65 29.61
CA GLY A 453 44.68 -4.31 29.78
C GLY A 453 44.67 -5.54 30.71
N MET A 454 43.48 -6.07 31.04
CA MET A 454 43.33 -7.19 31.98
C MET A 454 43.09 -8.50 31.23
N ASP A 455 43.67 -9.59 31.73
CA ASP A 455 43.22 -10.94 31.34
C ASP A 455 41.76 -11.19 31.78
N SER A 456 41.15 -12.27 31.28
CA SER A 456 39.73 -12.53 31.53
C SER A 456 39.40 -12.78 32.99
N ALA A 457 40.28 -13.42 33.77
CA ALA A 457 40.04 -13.70 35.18
C ALA A 457 40.20 -12.44 36.04
N ALA A 458 41.23 -11.63 35.74
CA ALA A 458 41.43 -10.33 36.36
C ALA A 458 40.27 -9.37 36.05
N PHE A 459 39.79 -9.33 34.80
CA PHE A 459 38.67 -8.51 34.38
C PHE A 459 37.35 -8.94 35.04
N GLU A 460 36.99 -10.23 35.00
CA GLU A 460 35.78 -10.76 35.66
C GLU A 460 35.78 -10.45 37.16
N LYS A 461 36.93 -10.55 37.84
CA LYS A 461 37.07 -10.17 39.26
C LYS A 461 36.93 -8.65 39.47
N HIS A 462 37.54 -7.84 38.60
CA HIS A 462 37.52 -6.38 38.73
C HIS A 462 36.11 -5.80 38.58
N ILE A 463 35.33 -6.25 37.60
CA ILE A 463 33.97 -5.71 37.34
C ILE A 463 32.94 -6.08 38.42
N GLN A 464 33.30 -6.93 39.39
CA GLN A 464 32.52 -7.25 40.59
C GLN A 464 32.96 -6.47 41.83
N ASP A 465 33.98 -5.60 41.72
CA ASP A 465 34.48 -4.85 42.87
C ASP A 465 33.42 -3.90 43.46
N LYS A 466 33.44 -3.73 44.79
CA LYS A 466 32.47 -2.91 45.52
C LYS A 466 32.47 -1.44 45.07
N SER A 467 33.58 -0.94 44.50
CA SER A 467 33.65 0.40 43.91
C SER A 467 32.69 0.60 42.74
N PHE A 468 32.22 -0.45 42.06
CA PHE A 468 31.20 -0.34 41.00
C PHE A 468 29.76 -0.21 41.52
N PHE A 469 29.53 -0.19 42.83
CA PHE A 469 28.18 -0.19 43.39
C PHE A 469 27.88 0.98 44.34
N TYR A 470 26.61 1.37 44.42
CA TYR A 470 26.07 2.27 45.45
C TYR A 470 25.19 1.50 46.44
N THR A 471 25.39 1.75 47.73
CA THR A 471 24.58 1.22 48.84
C THR A 471 23.66 2.27 49.49
N ASP A 472 23.73 3.52 49.03
CA ASP A 472 22.87 4.63 49.48
C ASP A 472 22.03 5.13 48.30
N VAL A 473 20.71 5.00 48.42
CA VAL A 473 19.74 5.46 47.41
C VAL A 473 19.92 6.94 47.05
N ARG A 474 20.35 7.79 47.99
CA ARG A 474 20.58 9.23 47.73
C ARG A 474 21.79 9.46 46.81
N LYS A 475 22.75 8.53 46.78
CA LYS A 475 23.87 8.56 45.82
C LYS A 475 23.40 8.12 44.43
N VAL A 476 22.48 7.15 44.34
CA VAL A 476 21.85 6.72 43.08
C VAL A 476 21.04 7.87 42.47
N GLN A 477 20.18 8.51 43.26
CA GLN A 477 19.41 9.71 42.87
C GLN A 477 20.33 10.80 42.29
N LYS A 478 21.36 11.21 43.05
CA LYS A 478 22.32 12.25 42.61
C LYS A 478 23.13 11.85 41.38
N ALA A 479 23.42 10.56 41.19
CA ALA A 479 24.10 10.07 40.01
C ALA A 479 23.22 10.21 38.75
N PHE A 480 21.92 9.88 38.85
CA PHE A 480 20.95 10.11 37.79
C PHE A 480 20.74 11.59 37.48
N GLU A 481 20.61 12.46 38.49
CA GLU A 481 20.50 13.92 38.30
C GLU A 481 21.75 14.52 37.64
N LYS A 482 22.94 13.97 37.92
CA LYS A 482 24.19 14.34 37.24
C LYS A 482 24.23 13.84 35.80
N ALA A 483 23.73 12.63 35.54
CA ALA A 483 23.62 12.05 34.20
C ALA A 483 22.65 12.87 33.33
N GLN A 484 21.45 13.18 33.84
CA GLN A 484 20.46 14.06 33.22
C GLN A 484 21.08 15.36 32.72
N LYS A 485 21.69 16.17 33.60
CA LYS A 485 22.28 17.47 33.23
C LYS A 485 23.34 17.37 32.12
N ARG A 486 24.01 16.23 32.00
CA ARG A 486 25.05 15.98 31.01
C ARG A 486 24.46 15.49 29.68
N ILE A 487 23.56 14.52 29.75
CA ILE A 487 22.93 13.88 28.58
C ILE A 487 21.97 14.85 27.89
N ASP A 488 21.10 15.54 28.64
CA ASP A 488 20.18 16.56 28.10
C ASP A 488 20.94 17.67 27.34
N LYS A 489 22.12 18.06 27.84
CA LYS A 489 23.00 19.08 27.21
C LYS A 489 23.61 18.62 25.89
N GLN A 490 23.86 17.33 25.70
CA GLN A 490 24.32 16.81 24.39
C GLN A 490 23.14 16.49 23.48
N ALA A 491 22.05 15.93 24.03
CA ALA A 491 20.81 15.69 23.30
C ALA A 491 20.29 16.95 22.61
N SER A 492 20.36 18.13 23.25
CA SER A 492 19.94 19.40 22.64
C SER A 492 20.66 19.75 21.32
N LYS A 493 21.89 19.26 21.13
CA LYS A 493 22.69 19.42 19.91
C LYS A 493 22.41 18.34 18.88
N LEU A 494 22.11 17.12 19.32
CA LEU A 494 22.00 15.93 18.47
C LEU A 494 20.55 15.61 18.06
N PHE A 495 19.55 16.15 18.75
CA PHE A 495 18.13 15.86 18.53
C PHE A 495 17.33 17.12 18.19
N PRO A 496 16.27 16.99 17.36
CA PRO A 496 15.33 18.07 17.02
C PRO A 496 14.30 18.32 18.12
N PHE A 497 13.42 19.31 17.93
CA PHE A 497 12.17 19.51 18.69
C PHE A 497 12.29 19.52 20.24
N MET A 498 13.46 19.82 20.78
CA MET A 498 13.74 19.81 22.22
C MET A 498 12.93 20.87 22.98
N ASP A 499 12.47 21.92 22.30
CA ASP A 499 11.52 22.93 22.76
C ASP A 499 10.15 22.35 23.13
N LYS A 500 9.76 21.22 22.53
CA LYS A 500 8.48 20.53 22.79
C LYS A 500 8.56 19.56 23.98
N VAL A 501 9.75 19.26 24.48
CA VAL A 501 10.00 18.26 25.52
C VAL A 501 10.38 18.95 26.83
N LYS A 502 9.62 18.69 27.89
CA LYS A 502 9.90 19.22 29.23
C LYS A 502 11.02 18.40 29.89
N THR A 503 11.60 18.89 30.98
CA THR A 503 12.55 18.10 31.78
C THR A 503 11.83 16.94 32.48
N VAL A 504 12.37 15.72 32.36
CA VAL A 504 11.84 14.51 33.02
C VAL A 504 12.10 14.55 34.53
N GLY A 505 11.11 14.15 35.32
CA GLY A 505 11.29 13.95 36.77
C GLY A 505 12.00 12.63 37.08
N ILE A 506 12.80 12.56 38.15
CA ILE A 506 13.57 11.36 38.52
C ILE A 506 13.17 10.92 39.94
N LYS A 507 12.72 9.67 40.11
CA LYS A 507 12.38 9.09 41.42
C LYS A 507 12.86 7.63 41.55
N LYS A 508 12.97 7.14 42.79
CA LYS A 508 13.04 5.70 43.06
C LYS A 508 11.68 5.06 42.79
N GLY A 509 11.67 3.86 42.20
CA GLY A 509 10.49 3.00 42.10
C GLY A 509 10.08 2.42 43.46
N GLU A 510 8.79 2.50 43.78
CA GLU A 510 8.24 2.09 45.08
C GLU A 510 7.67 0.66 45.09
N ASN A 511 7.33 0.11 43.92
CA ASN A 511 6.70 -1.20 43.79
C ASN A 511 7.74 -2.33 43.58
N PRO A 512 7.95 -3.25 44.55
CA PRO A 512 8.94 -4.32 44.42
C PRO A 512 8.64 -5.32 43.29
N ALA A 513 7.40 -5.43 42.82
CA ALA A 513 7.07 -6.27 41.67
C ALA A 513 7.76 -5.81 40.37
N LEU A 514 8.13 -4.53 40.28
CA LEU A 514 8.85 -3.92 39.16
C LEU A 514 10.38 -4.09 39.25
N ALA A 515 10.93 -4.64 40.34
CA ALA A 515 12.36 -4.90 40.53
C ALA A 515 13.01 -5.79 39.45
N LYS A 516 12.19 -6.42 38.59
CA LYS A 516 12.59 -7.29 37.48
C LYS A 516 13.26 -6.52 36.32
N VAL A 517 13.08 -5.19 36.23
CA VAL A 517 13.76 -4.30 35.27
C VAL A 517 14.59 -3.23 36.00
N PRO A 518 15.70 -2.72 35.42
CA PRO A 518 16.55 -1.72 36.09
C PRO A 518 15.86 -0.37 36.35
N ALA A 519 14.93 0.02 35.48
CA ALA A 519 14.11 1.21 35.56
C ALA A 519 12.87 1.09 34.65
N PHE A 520 12.04 2.13 34.62
CA PHE A 520 10.98 2.35 33.64
C PHE A 520 10.58 3.84 33.61
N TYR A 521 10.07 4.31 32.48
CA TYR A 521 9.40 5.61 32.33
C TYR A 521 7.88 5.50 32.48
N ASN A 522 7.26 6.45 33.17
CA ASN A 522 5.80 6.59 33.23
C ASN A 522 5.35 7.83 32.45
N PRO A 523 4.63 7.69 31.31
CA PRO A 523 4.20 8.81 30.48
C PRO A 523 3.11 9.68 31.11
N TYR A 524 2.31 9.15 32.05
CA TYR A 524 1.26 9.90 32.73
C TYR A 524 1.82 10.85 33.78
N SER A 525 2.72 10.36 34.65
CA SER A 525 3.36 11.19 35.66
C SER A 525 4.57 11.97 35.14
N LYS A 526 5.09 11.62 33.95
CA LYS A 526 6.30 12.17 33.31
C LYS A 526 7.55 12.00 34.16
N ILE A 527 7.64 10.83 34.81
CA ILE A 527 8.72 10.47 35.73
C ILE A 527 9.44 9.22 35.23
N PHE A 528 10.76 9.31 35.22
CA PHE A 528 11.70 8.20 35.15
C PHE A 528 11.87 7.59 36.55
N TYR A 529 11.59 6.28 36.68
CA TYR A 529 11.70 5.53 37.92
C TYR A 529 12.84 4.52 37.86
N TYR A 530 13.88 4.68 38.70
CA TYR A 530 14.93 3.66 38.84
C TYR A 530 14.62 2.68 39.98
N ASN A 531 14.93 1.41 39.78
CA ASN A 531 14.56 0.34 40.70
C ASN A 531 15.71 -0.03 41.66
N TYR A 532 15.54 0.33 42.94
CA TYR A 532 16.48 0.01 44.02
C TYR A 532 15.79 -0.83 45.10
N PHE A 533 16.05 -2.14 45.08
CA PHE A 533 15.43 -3.13 45.97
C PHE A 533 16.51 -4.08 46.50
N ASP A 534 16.85 -3.91 47.79
CA ASP A 534 17.63 -4.81 48.66
C ASP A 534 18.95 -5.39 48.12
N ARG A 535 19.54 -4.71 47.13
CA ARG A 535 20.89 -4.99 46.60
C ARG A 535 21.63 -3.70 46.25
N PRO A 536 22.98 -3.70 46.27
CA PRO A 536 23.76 -2.57 45.79
C PRO A 536 23.47 -2.26 44.32
N TYR A 537 23.35 -0.97 43.98
CA TYR A 537 23.03 -0.51 42.62
C TYR A 537 24.30 -0.40 41.77
N ASN A 538 24.35 -1.06 40.62
CA ASN A 538 25.52 -1.01 39.73
C ASN A 538 25.62 0.36 39.04
N LYS A 539 26.73 1.08 39.27
CA LYS A 539 27.00 2.41 38.71
C LYS A 539 26.99 2.42 37.18
N ARG A 540 27.45 1.34 36.55
CA ARG A 540 27.50 1.18 35.09
C ARG A 540 26.10 1.23 34.43
N GLN A 541 25.02 1.14 35.22
CA GLN A 541 23.64 1.25 34.72
C GLN A 541 23.14 2.70 34.62
N ILE A 542 23.74 3.65 35.33
CA ILE A 542 23.23 5.03 35.42
C ILE A 542 23.09 5.70 34.04
N GLY A 543 24.14 5.63 33.22
CA GLY A 543 24.22 6.35 31.94
C GLY A 543 23.19 5.87 30.90
N TRP A 544 23.26 4.60 30.52
CA TRP A 544 22.37 4.06 29.48
C TRP A 544 20.90 3.99 29.94
N THR A 545 20.64 3.69 31.21
CA THR A 545 19.26 3.59 31.71
C THR A 545 18.58 4.96 31.72
N TYR A 546 19.29 6.05 32.04
CA TYR A 546 18.74 7.40 31.86
C TYR A 546 18.50 7.73 30.39
N ALA A 547 19.46 7.42 29.51
CA ALA A 547 19.33 7.72 28.08
C ALA A 547 18.13 6.97 27.44
N HIS A 548 17.90 5.72 27.84
CA HIS A 548 16.79 4.86 27.37
C HIS A 548 15.41 5.36 27.82
N GLU A 549 15.26 5.69 29.10
CA GLU A 549 13.95 5.99 29.70
C GLU A 549 13.63 7.50 29.70
N GLY A 550 14.66 8.34 29.83
CA GLY A 550 14.59 9.79 29.91
C GLY A 550 14.78 10.45 28.55
N VAL A 551 15.75 11.36 28.48
CA VAL A 551 16.11 12.10 27.27
C VAL A 551 17.41 11.52 26.69
N PRO A 552 17.52 11.26 25.38
CA PRO A 552 16.51 11.44 24.33
C PRO A 552 15.64 10.19 24.08
N GLY A 553 15.56 9.22 25.00
CA GLY A 553 14.76 8.01 24.90
C GLY A 553 13.24 8.18 25.11
N HIS A 554 12.61 7.27 25.87
CA HIS A 554 11.15 7.17 25.98
C HIS A 554 10.46 8.47 26.40
N HIS A 555 10.95 9.20 27.41
CA HIS A 555 10.34 10.46 27.81
C HIS A 555 10.31 11.46 26.66
N TYR A 556 11.43 11.62 25.96
CA TYR A 556 11.55 12.55 24.85
C TYR A 556 10.67 12.13 23.66
N GLN A 557 10.75 10.87 23.23
CA GLN A 557 10.01 10.38 22.06
C GLN A 557 8.49 10.38 22.30
N ILE A 558 8.02 9.91 23.45
CA ILE A 558 6.58 9.89 23.76
C ILE A 558 6.04 11.31 23.96
N SER A 559 6.81 12.22 24.57
CA SER A 559 6.39 13.63 24.71
C SER A 559 6.33 14.34 23.35
N LEU A 560 7.28 14.05 22.45
CA LEU A 560 7.26 14.57 21.09
C LEU A 560 6.06 14.03 20.32
N ASP A 561 5.82 12.71 20.35
CA ASP A 561 4.68 12.04 19.72
C ASP A 561 3.33 12.69 20.08
N GLN A 562 3.14 13.03 21.36
CA GLN A 562 1.95 13.72 21.89
C GLN A 562 1.82 15.19 21.43
N SER A 563 2.90 15.81 20.94
CA SER A 563 2.97 17.22 20.54
C SER A 563 2.92 17.46 19.03
N LEU A 564 3.02 16.39 18.23
CA LEU A 564 3.01 16.47 16.77
C LEU A 564 1.58 16.61 16.22
N PRO A 565 1.35 17.43 15.19
CA PRO A 565 0.09 17.42 14.46
C PRO A 565 -0.07 16.05 13.77
N ARG A 566 -1.18 15.37 14.03
CA ARG A 566 -1.50 14.06 13.45
C ARG A 566 -2.93 14.00 12.93
N SER A 567 -3.10 13.32 11.80
CA SER A 567 -4.37 12.89 11.24
C SER A 567 -5.17 12.02 12.22
N LYS A 568 -6.46 11.79 11.94
CA LYS A 568 -7.25 10.79 12.69
C LYS A 568 -6.65 9.39 12.55
N VAL A 569 -6.16 9.04 11.36
CA VAL A 569 -5.51 7.76 11.07
C VAL A 569 -4.32 7.53 11.99
N LEU A 570 -3.33 8.44 12.02
CA LEU A 570 -2.13 8.30 12.87
C LEU A 570 -2.38 8.34 14.38
N LYS A 571 -3.56 8.81 14.82
CA LYS A 571 -3.98 8.77 16.23
C LYS A 571 -4.64 7.43 16.62
N SER A 572 -5.12 6.65 15.65
CA SER A 572 -5.83 5.39 15.89
C SER A 572 -4.92 4.17 16.08
N PHE A 573 -3.60 4.32 15.90
CA PHE A 573 -2.66 3.20 15.88
C PHE A 573 -1.37 3.52 16.65
N GLU A 574 -0.93 2.55 17.45
CA GLU A 574 0.35 2.59 18.16
C GLU A 574 1.35 1.64 17.51
N CYS A 575 2.66 1.95 17.58
CA CYS A 575 3.72 1.09 17.08
C CYS A 575 4.74 0.78 18.19
N LEU A 576 4.51 -0.29 18.94
CA LEU A 576 5.33 -0.66 20.10
C LEU A 576 6.76 -1.07 19.71
N GLY A 577 6.94 -1.68 18.54
CA GLY A 577 8.25 -2.00 17.97
C GLY A 577 9.12 -0.77 17.73
N TYR A 578 8.52 0.33 17.25
CA TYR A 578 9.19 1.61 17.09
C TYR A 578 9.66 2.18 18.43
N VAL A 579 8.79 2.21 19.44
CA VAL A 579 9.07 2.84 20.75
C VAL A 579 10.25 2.16 21.46
N GLU A 580 10.24 0.83 21.57
CA GLU A 580 11.30 0.05 22.21
C GLU A 580 12.59 0.04 21.38
N GLY A 581 12.46 -0.04 20.05
CA GLY A 581 13.59 0.01 19.12
C GLY A 581 14.33 1.34 19.14
N TYR A 582 13.60 2.45 19.15
CA TYR A 582 14.16 3.79 19.25
C TYR A 582 14.93 4.00 20.56
N ALA A 583 14.34 3.60 21.69
CA ALA A 583 15.01 3.73 22.99
C ALA A 583 16.25 2.82 23.10
N ALA A 584 16.25 1.65 22.47
CA ALA A 584 17.44 0.80 22.36
C ALA A 584 18.51 1.36 21.41
N TYR A 585 18.12 2.04 20.32
CA TYR A 585 19.05 2.78 19.45
C TYR A 585 19.76 3.92 20.20
N VAL A 586 19.04 4.65 21.07
CA VAL A 586 19.61 5.74 21.88
C VAL A 586 20.76 5.25 22.78
N GLU A 587 20.73 3.99 23.24
CA GLU A 587 21.84 3.37 23.98
C GLU A 587 23.08 3.15 23.09
N GLU A 588 22.93 2.83 21.81
CA GLU A 588 24.06 2.59 20.89
C GLU A 588 24.86 3.87 20.59
N ILE A 589 24.27 5.05 20.79
CA ILE A 589 24.91 6.37 20.67
C ILE A 589 25.26 7.02 22.03
N GLY A 590 25.34 6.20 23.09
CA GLY A 590 25.60 6.69 24.44
C GLY A 590 26.96 7.39 24.60
N ASN A 591 27.94 7.16 23.73
CA ASN A 591 29.20 7.91 23.72
C ASN A 591 28.98 9.35 23.21
N GLU A 592 28.28 9.54 22.09
CA GLU A 592 27.93 10.87 21.55
C GLU A 592 27.06 11.69 22.53
N LEU A 593 26.19 11.03 23.28
CA LEU A 593 25.38 11.64 24.35
C LEU A 593 26.17 11.92 25.65
N GLY A 594 27.39 11.40 25.78
CA GLY A 594 28.12 11.40 27.05
C GLY A 594 27.42 10.58 28.14
N ALA A 595 26.56 9.63 27.79
CA ALA A 595 26.00 8.68 28.75
C ALA A 595 27.11 7.88 29.43
N TYR A 596 28.14 7.48 28.67
CA TYR A 596 29.33 6.80 29.16
C TYR A 596 30.43 7.80 29.52
N GLN A 597 31.04 7.64 30.71
CA GLN A 597 32.17 8.48 31.17
C GLN A 597 33.49 7.73 31.15
N ASP A 598 33.45 6.40 31.20
CA ASP A 598 34.59 5.52 31.04
C ASP A 598 34.17 4.23 30.28
N ILE A 599 35.13 3.34 30.05
CA ILE A 599 34.92 2.06 29.36
C ILE A 599 33.98 1.11 30.14
N TYR A 600 33.82 1.29 31.45
CA TYR A 600 32.97 0.46 32.29
C TYR A 600 31.51 0.94 32.26
N ASP A 601 31.25 2.24 32.16
CA ASP A 601 29.90 2.72 31.84
C ASP A 601 29.40 2.13 30.50
N GLU A 602 30.28 2.08 29.48
CA GLU A 602 29.98 1.43 28.18
C GLU A 602 29.76 -0.09 28.35
N LEU A 603 30.61 -0.76 29.16
CA LEU A 603 30.43 -2.18 29.52
C LEU A 603 29.04 -2.45 30.09
N GLY A 604 28.52 -1.58 30.97
CA GLY A 604 27.22 -1.75 31.59
C GLY A 604 26.06 -1.82 30.59
N LYS A 605 26.18 -1.14 29.45
CA LYS A 605 25.25 -1.29 28.33
C LYS A 605 25.43 -2.65 27.66
N TRP A 606 26.66 -3.01 27.30
CA TRP A 606 26.93 -4.29 26.62
C TRP A 606 26.57 -5.53 27.47
N GLU A 607 26.72 -5.47 28.79
CA GLU A 607 26.26 -6.50 29.73
C GLU A 607 24.73 -6.73 29.66
N TRP A 608 23.94 -5.66 29.49
CA TRP A 608 22.48 -5.73 29.36
C TRP A 608 22.03 -6.05 27.93
N ASP A 609 22.78 -5.55 26.94
CA ASP A 609 22.55 -5.82 25.53
C ASP A 609 22.83 -7.30 25.19
N LEU A 610 23.78 -7.95 25.86
CA LEU A 610 24.00 -9.40 25.70
C LEU A 610 22.78 -10.19 26.16
N ILE A 611 22.16 -9.79 27.28
CA ILE A 611 20.90 -10.36 27.76
C ILE A 611 19.77 -10.13 26.74
N ARG A 612 19.63 -8.91 26.19
CA ARG A 612 18.64 -8.62 25.14
C ARG A 612 18.91 -9.44 23.86
N SER A 613 20.16 -9.64 23.48
CA SER A 613 20.55 -10.39 22.28
C SER A 613 20.29 -11.90 22.44
N VAL A 614 20.58 -12.47 23.61
CA VAL A 614 20.27 -13.89 23.93
C VAL A 614 18.77 -14.16 23.99
N ARG A 615 17.94 -13.18 24.38
CA ARG A 615 16.47 -13.30 24.33
C ARG A 615 15.92 -13.49 22.91
N VAL A 616 16.55 -12.92 21.87
CA VAL A 616 16.01 -12.97 20.49
C VAL A 616 15.89 -14.40 19.94
N PRO A 617 16.96 -15.20 19.85
CA PRO A 617 16.86 -16.57 19.35
C PRO A 617 16.10 -17.48 20.33
N LEU A 618 16.13 -17.20 21.65
CA LEU A 618 15.36 -17.95 22.64
C LEU A 618 13.84 -17.77 22.48
N ASP A 619 13.37 -16.56 22.21
CA ASP A 619 11.94 -16.29 22.03
C ASP A 619 11.39 -17.03 20.80
N VAL A 620 12.15 -17.04 19.69
CA VAL A 620 11.83 -17.84 18.50
C VAL A 620 11.89 -19.34 18.82
N ALA A 621 12.93 -19.80 19.51
CA ALA A 621 13.11 -21.22 19.78
C ALA A 621 12.01 -21.79 20.69
N LEU A 622 11.61 -21.05 21.73
CA LEU A 622 10.54 -21.43 22.65
C LEU A 622 9.16 -21.43 21.97
N ASN A 623 8.86 -20.40 21.17
CA ASN A 623 7.50 -20.18 20.67
C ASN A 623 7.25 -20.69 19.23
N TYR A 624 8.30 -20.92 18.43
CA TYR A 624 8.20 -21.37 17.04
C TYR A 624 8.88 -22.72 16.76
N TYR A 625 10.03 -23.01 17.37
CA TYR A 625 10.67 -24.33 17.27
C TYR A 625 10.17 -25.33 18.32
N GLY A 626 9.66 -24.84 19.46
CA GLY A 626 9.09 -25.67 20.53
C GLY A 626 10.12 -26.24 21.49
N TRP A 627 11.25 -25.55 21.70
CA TRP A 627 12.29 -25.96 22.66
C TRP A 627 11.75 -26.10 24.08
N SER A 628 12.31 -27.05 24.83
CA SER A 628 12.09 -27.20 26.27
C SER A 628 12.78 -26.10 27.08
N ASP A 629 12.37 -25.90 28.33
CA ASP A 629 12.96 -24.91 29.22
C ASP A 629 14.43 -25.28 29.55
N GLU A 630 14.78 -26.56 29.50
CA GLU A 630 16.15 -27.08 29.64
C GLU A 630 16.99 -26.85 28.38
N GLU A 631 16.42 -26.95 27.18
CA GLU A 631 17.10 -26.58 25.92
C GLU A 631 17.42 -25.08 25.89
N ALA A 632 16.42 -24.26 26.22
CA ALA A 632 16.59 -22.81 26.36
C ALA A 632 17.60 -22.43 27.45
N LEU A 633 17.61 -23.13 28.59
CA LEU A 633 18.60 -22.91 29.65
C LEU A 633 20.02 -23.31 29.22
N ARG A 634 20.20 -24.45 28.54
CA ARG A 634 21.52 -24.86 28.00
C ARG A 634 22.03 -23.85 26.97
N PHE A 635 21.16 -23.33 26.12
CA PHE A 635 21.51 -22.25 25.19
C PHE A 635 21.92 -20.98 25.96
N TRP A 636 21.14 -20.54 26.96
CA TRP A 636 21.52 -19.39 27.78
C TRP A 636 22.91 -19.57 28.41
N GLN A 637 23.17 -20.72 29.06
CA GLN A 637 24.43 -21.03 29.74
C GLN A 637 25.65 -21.01 28.79
N LYS A 638 25.47 -21.34 27.51
CA LYS A 638 26.52 -21.23 26.46
C LYS A 638 26.95 -19.78 26.20
N HIS A 639 26.08 -18.80 26.43
CA HIS A 639 26.34 -17.39 26.10
C HIS A 639 26.46 -16.49 27.34
N ILE A 640 25.87 -16.86 28.49
CA ILE A 640 25.86 -16.09 29.75
C ILE A 640 26.05 -17.04 30.94
N LYS A 641 27.17 -16.90 31.65
CA LYS A 641 27.50 -17.73 32.83
C LYS A 641 26.88 -17.17 34.12
N GLY A 642 26.53 -18.05 35.06
CA GLY A 642 26.22 -17.70 36.45
C GLY A 642 24.96 -16.83 36.66
N LYS A 643 23.97 -16.93 35.77
CA LYS A 643 22.74 -16.10 35.77
C LYS A 643 21.49 -16.93 35.49
N ASP A 644 21.43 -18.13 36.05
CA ASP A 644 20.37 -19.13 35.78
C ASP A 644 19.00 -18.72 36.36
N ASP A 645 18.99 -17.93 37.44
CA ASP A 645 17.80 -17.29 38.01
C ASP A 645 17.17 -16.30 37.01
N ILE A 646 18.01 -15.50 36.36
CA ILE A 646 17.63 -14.58 35.29
C ILE A 646 17.16 -15.41 34.08
N ALA A 647 17.90 -16.44 33.67
CA ALA A 647 17.55 -17.31 32.54
C ALA A 647 16.13 -17.87 32.67
N ARG A 648 15.82 -18.51 33.82
CA ARG A 648 14.50 -19.10 34.08
C ARG A 648 13.38 -18.06 34.08
N ARG A 649 13.63 -16.87 34.64
CA ARG A 649 12.68 -15.75 34.61
C ARG A 649 12.41 -15.27 33.18
N GLU A 650 13.44 -15.12 32.36
CA GLU A 650 13.29 -14.69 30.97
C GLU A 650 12.62 -15.77 30.11
N ILE A 651 12.91 -17.05 30.31
CA ILE A 651 12.22 -18.18 29.64
C ILE A 651 10.72 -18.13 29.94
N ALA A 652 10.34 -18.01 31.22
CA ALA A 652 8.94 -17.87 31.61
C ALA A 652 8.28 -16.60 31.03
N ARG A 653 9.02 -15.48 30.94
CA ARG A 653 8.56 -14.25 30.28
C ARG A 653 8.31 -14.49 28.79
N MET A 654 9.26 -15.03 28.04
CA MET A 654 9.16 -15.23 26.58
C MET A 654 8.06 -16.22 26.20
N LYS A 655 7.85 -17.28 27.01
CA LYS A 655 6.73 -18.21 26.83
C LYS A 655 5.38 -17.52 27.03
N ARG A 656 5.25 -16.60 27.98
CA ARG A 656 3.99 -15.88 28.26
C ARG A 656 3.78 -14.66 27.37
N TRP A 657 4.86 -13.98 26.99
CA TRP A 657 4.91 -12.73 26.23
C TRP A 657 5.73 -12.90 24.93
N PRO A 658 5.25 -13.71 23.97
CA PRO A 658 5.97 -13.98 22.73
C PRO A 658 6.28 -12.71 21.95
N ALA A 659 7.42 -12.70 21.26
CA ALA A 659 7.95 -11.62 20.41
C ALA A 659 8.29 -10.29 21.09
N GLN A 660 7.72 -9.96 22.26
CA GLN A 660 7.91 -8.65 22.89
C GLN A 660 9.38 -8.36 23.21
N VAL A 661 10.18 -9.37 23.55
CA VAL A 661 11.61 -9.17 23.86
C VAL A 661 12.49 -8.86 22.65
N ILE A 662 11.97 -9.02 21.43
CA ILE A 662 12.72 -8.83 20.18
C ILE A 662 12.69 -7.37 19.72
N THR A 663 11.64 -6.61 20.10
CA THR A 663 11.41 -5.21 19.68
C THR A 663 12.65 -4.33 19.89
N TYR A 664 13.26 -4.40 21.08
CA TYR A 664 14.48 -3.69 21.46
C TYR A 664 15.62 -3.91 20.43
N LYS A 665 15.94 -5.17 20.13
CA LYS A 665 17.09 -5.52 19.29
C LYS A 665 16.83 -5.26 17.82
N TYR A 666 15.67 -5.70 17.31
CA TYR A 666 15.35 -5.52 15.89
C TYR A 666 15.19 -4.04 15.53
N GLY A 667 14.41 -3.28 16.32
CA GLY A 667 14.17 -1.88 16.03
C GLY A 667 15.41 -1.01 16.22
N GLY A 668 16.21 -1.27 17.26
CA GLY A 668 17.49 -0.60 17.47
C GLY A 668 18.47 -0.87 16.32
N ASN A 669 18.56 -2.13 15.86
CA ASN A 669 19.38 -2.49 14.70
C ASN A 669 18.87 -1.84 13.41
N LYS A 670 17.56 -1.76 13.17
CA LYS A 670 17.02 -1.10 11.96
C LYS A 670 17.42 0.37 11.87
N ILE A 671 17.35 1.10 12.98
CA ILE A 671 17.79 2.50 13.01
C ILE A 671 19.32 2.60 12.82
N LEU A 672 20.10 1.66 13.35
CA LEU A 672 21.55 1.60 13.09
C LEU A 672 21.90 1.27 11.63
N GLU A 673 21.18 0.36 10.98
CA GLU A 673 21.33 0.07 9.55
C GLU A 673 21.10 1.33 8.72
N TRP A 674 20.03 2.08 9.01
CA TRP A 674 19.72 3.32 8.33
C TRP A 674 20.72 4.44 8.65
N LYS A 675 21.22 4.54 9.89
CA LYS A 675 22.31 5.49 10.25
C LYS A 675 23.57 5.17 9.45
N LYS A 676 23.95 3.91 9.37
CA LYS A 676 25.13 3.43 8.61
C LYS A 676 24.99 3.73 7.11
N GLU A 677 23.81 3.59 6.55
CA GLU A 677 23.55 3.92 5.14
C GLU A 677 23.62 5.44 4.90
N ALA A 678 22.94 6.23 5.74
CA ALA A 678 22.95 7.69 5.65
C ALA A 678 24.36 8.28 5.82
N MET A 679 25.19 7.70 6.69
CA MET A 679 26.60 8.07 6.90
C MET A 679 27.52 7.87 5.68
N LYS A 680 27.07 7.19 4.61
CA LYS A 680 27.83 7.12 3.35
C LYS A 680 27.79 8.44 2.56
N ARG A 681 26.83 9.32 2.85
CA ARG A 681 26.72 10.63 2.21
C ARG A 681 27.69 11.61 2.87
N SER A 682 28.34 12.46 2.06
CA SER A 682 29.26 13.49 2.54
C SER A 682 28.58 14.61 3.35
N ASP A 683 27.27 14.77 3.21
CA ASP A 683 26.44 15.77 3.89
C ASP A 683 25.77 15.24 5.18
N PHE A 684 26.15 14.06 5.68
CA PHE A 684 25.47 13.42 6.81
C PHE A 684 25.46 14.29 8.08
N ASN A 685 24.25 14.64 8.53
CA ASN A 685 23.98 15.32 9.79
C ASN A 685 23.13 14.44 10.71
N LEU A 686 23.65 14.12 11.90
CA LEU A 686 22.98 13.24 12.87
C LEU A 686 21.64 13.83 13.38
N LYS A 687 21.51 15.16 13.47
CA LYS A 687 20.27 15.82 13.91
C LYS A 687 19.19 15.80 12.84
N GLU A 688 19.57 15.93 11.57
CA GLU A 688 18.65 15.78 10.43
C GLU A 688 18.22 14.32 10.27
N PHE A 689 19.13 13.36 10.46
CA PHE A 689 18.81 11.93 10.53
C PHE A 689 17.77 11.64 11.62
N HIS A 690 17.96 12.14 12.85
CA HIS A 690 16.95 12.03 13.90
C HIS A 690 15.64 12.76 13.57
N THR A 691 15.70 13.86 12.81
CA THR A 691 14.49 14.58 12.36
C THR A 691 13.61 13.70 11.47
N LYS A 692 14.18 13.00 10.49
CA LYS A 692 13.41 12.08 9.62
C LYS A 692 12.77 10.92 10.39
N ILE A 693 13.44 10.41 11.43
CA ILE A 693 12.89 9.35 12.30
C ILE A 693 11.70 9.87 13.10
N LEU A 694 11.79 11.09 13.64
CA LEU A 694 10.91 11.59 14.69
C LEU A 694 9.76 12.48 14.19
N GLU A 695 9.88 13.15 13.05
CA GLU A 695 8.92 14.17 12.58
C GLU A 695 7.49 13.63 12.36
N ASN A 696 7.37 12.33 12.03
CA ASN A 696 6.10 11.65 11.78
C ASN A 696 5.57 10.90 13.04
N GLY A 697 6.39 10.85 14.10
CA GLY A 697 6.14 10.08 15.31
C GLY A 697 6.20 8.55 15.10
N SER A 698 5.73 7.79 16.09
CA SER A 698 5.72 6.31 16.03
C SER A 698 4.87 5.74 14.89
N ILE A 699 5.55 5.14 13.90
CA ILE A 699 4.96 4.46 12.74
C ILE A 699 5.68 3.13 12.48
N PRO A 700 5.06 2.14 11.79
CA PRO A 700 5.70 0.87 11.44
C PRO A 700 7.03 1.04 10.70
N PHE A 701 8.04 0.24 11.08
CA PHE A 701 9.39 0.33 10.49
C PHE A 701 9.38 0.13 8.96
N ALA A 702 8.51 -0.73 8.41
CA ALA A 702 8.36 -0.87 6.96
C ALA A 702 7.99 0.44 6.24
N ILE A 703 7.21 1.32 6.89
CA ILE A 703 6.77 2.61 6.33
C ILE A 703 7.83 3.68 6.56
N LEU A 704 8.47 3.67 7.74
CA LEU A 704 9.57 4.58 8.04
C LEU A 704 10.78 4.33 7.12
N GLU A 705 11.07 3.07 6.78
CA GLU A 705 12.11 2.70 5.81
C GLU A 705 11.88 3.37 4.43
N GLU A 706 10.62 3.39 3.95
CA GLU A 706 10.27 4.09 2.71
C GLU A 706 10.51 5.62 2.83
N LEU A 707 10.25 6.23 3.98
CA LEU A 707 10.52 7.65 4.23
C LEU A 707 12.02 7.99 4.36
N MET A 708 12.83 7.07 4.91
CA MET A 708 14.27 7.28 5.06
C MET A 708 15.01 7.34 3.71
N PHE A 709 14.56 6.57 2.72
CA PHE A 709 15.26 6.39 1.43
C PHE A 709 14.50 6.89 0.19
N SER A 710 13.26 7.35 0.32
CA SER A 710 12.53 8.00 -0.79
C SER A 710 13.05 9.42 -1.05
N GLU A 711 14.03 9.55 -1.95
CA GLU A 711 14.58 10.87 -2.35
C GLU A 711 13.50 11.81 -2.94
N LYS A 712 12.42 11.27 -3.52
CA LYS A 712 11.32 12.04 -4.11
C LYS A 712 10.27 12.57 -3.11
N ARG A 713 10.33 12.21 -1.82
CA ARG A 713 9.30 12.60 -0.81
C ARG A 713 9.88 13.11 0.52
N ALA A 714 11.19 13.36 0.56
CA ALA A 714 11.91 13.88 1.73
C ALA A 714 12.09 15.42 1.68
N LEU A 715 11.45 16.08 0.71
CA LEU A 715 11.29 17.52 0.51
C LEU A 715 9.81 17.77 0.16
#